data_AF-A0A7V4M0B9-F1
#
_entry.id   AF-A0A7V4M0B9-F1
#
_cell.length_a   1.000
_cell.length_b   1.000
_cell.length_c   1.000
_cell.angle_alpha   90.00
_cell.angle_beta   90.00
_cell.angle_gamma   90.00
#
_symmetry.space_group_name_H-M   'P 1'
#
loop_
_entity.id
_entity.type
_entity.pdbx_description
1 polymer ?
#
loop_
_entity_poly.entity_id
_entity_poly.type
_entity_poly.pdbx_seq_one_letter_code
_entity_poly.pdbx_strand_id
1 'polypeptide(L)'
;MRPNSERTVLQHRFSGVETCPPICPRLLRSTCGKAMRCATNTSQCRAAIAAAVLLCVVRCLIADPLPSVTIKTAPASSPSAFGETAESAFAFPGQCNFLLSPPPQGWTTVSGITFTVELPSNAPPAQVLVFVQDWDYFWYQQLLSGRAAPGSLKAFAADFSPEASGWEPRGHHGAWHYRVLMSPQKVGVRLFSEEAGAGSARLANLKAVQRRDSGPPKIRNVRTSARSVPRYSRFEITCDLPDRYTNPFDEEQVALYAEFKTPSGRIVRVDGFYACDFYREVKADGDDLYPQGRPSWRARFAPSELGRHSFTLHARDSFGSASWGPGEFKAVPSSSPGFARVSKKDPRFFEFDDGSPLFPIGHNIRSPFDSRMDQIFKWKQRWEEGSSAYERYFKAMGGNGENLTEIWSAAWSLGLEWTPRWRGYHGIGQYNMMNAWEMDNVLASAEANRILINYVVHNHGKFGTLDDKEWEHNPFNAANGGYLALPEEYFTDPRAIKSFRSLMRYIISRWSHSTSIFAWELWSELDLTGSNKDGIPNYRRPEVVDWHRLMGRAIKDMDPYDHMITTHVCTDYTRQNVQIVALPEIDFAALDAYHSSPDPLHIVPLMVQTAEFNNQFGKPVLVTEFGGSPFASGIKHLHDTLHAALWASPAIALGGCPMFWWWQLIEEENFYPMFAGLARFMNGEDRRGTNMVMTVPSLTLNSAPAAGFAVRCLQSNEKAYGWIFCSDFDSVDEDDPPSGGIVLTLQQMSEGSFDVEFWNTVEGKPVASTVVPSSEHILTVDVPAFTRDIAFKVRKRR
;
A
#
# COMPACT_ATOMS: atom_id res chain seq x y z
N MET A 1 36.04 11.63 -44.86
CA MET A 1 37.31 11.98 -44.17
C MET A 1 37.00 13.00 -43.07
N ARG A 2 37.80 13.06 -41.99
CA ARG A 2 37.89 14.17 -41.01
C ARG A 2 39.25 14.88 -41.23
N PRO A 3 39.60 16.07 -40.67
CA PRO A 3 39.07 16.77 -39.46
C PRO A 3 38.57 18.22 -39.80
N ASN A 4 38.56 19.29 -38.98
CA ASN A 4 39.19 19.57 -37.67
C ASN A 4 38.52 20.70 -36.82
N SER A 5 39.21 21.04 -35.72
CA SER A 5 39.27 22.23 -34.83
C SER A 5 39.08 23.64 -35.45
N GLU A 6 38.99 24.77 -34.72
CA GLU A 6 39.31 25.20 -33.31
C GLU A 6 38.16 26.09 -32.74
N ARG A 7 37.79 26.14 -31.44
CA ARG A 7 38.45 26.61 -30.19
C ARG A 7 38.74 28.12 -30.04
N THR A 8 38.00 28.77 -29.14
CA THR A 8 38.19 30.07 -28.39
C THR A 8 36.83 30.38 -27.68
N VAL A 9 36.56 31.31 -26.74
CA VAL A 9 37.23 32.14 -25.70
C VAL A 9 36.06 32.77 -24.85
N LEU A 10 36.14 33.20 -23.58
CA LEU A 10 36.84 32.82 -22.32
C LEU A 10 36.23 33.73 -21.19
N GLN A 11 36.62 33.54 -19.91
CA GLN A 11 36.31 34.38 -18.72
C GLN A 11 34.88 34.33 -18.13
N HIS A 12 34.65 34.58 -16.82
CA HIS A 12 35.33 34.11 -15.59
C HIS A 12 34.60 34.67 -14.34
N ARG A 13 34.41 33.87 -13.27
CA ARG A 13 34.64 34.25 -11.86
C ARG A 13 34.68 33.01 -10.95
N PHE A 14 35.48 33.09 -9.88
CA PHE A 14 35.60 32.09 -8.80
C PHE A 14 34.58 32.43 -7.67
N SER A 15 34.36 31.69 -6.58
CA SER A 15 35.01 30.55 -5.90
C SER A 15 33.93 29.75 -5.10
N GLY A 16 34.14 28.55 -4.55
CA GLY A 16 35.29 27.62 -4.55
C GLY A 16 35.29 26.73 -3.29
N VAL A 17 35.52 25.42 -3.43
CA VAL A 17 35.76 24.44 -2.35
C VAL A 17 36.84 23.46 -2.83
N GLU A 18 37.66 22.93 -1.92
CA GLU A 18 38.94 22.27 -2.24
C GLU A 18 38.88 20.75 -2.48
N THR A 19 39.99 20.23 -2.98
CA THR A 19 40.15 18.95 -3.70
C THR A 19 40.31 17.71 -2.81
N CYS A 20 40.04 16.54 -3.41
CA CYS A 20 40.55 15.24 -2.96
C CYS A 20 41.25 14.53 -4.16
N PRO A 21 42.42 13.88 -4.00
CA PRO A 21 43.26 13.43 -5.13
C PRO A 21 42.92 12.03 -5.68
N PRO A 22 43.33 11.72 -6.93
CA PRO A 22 43.04 10.43 -7.59
C PRO A 22 43.99 9.29 -7.19
N ILE A 23 43.48 8.06 -7.14
CA ILE A 23 44.26 6.84 -6.81
C ILE A 23 44.75 6.11 -8.09
N CYS A 24 45.92 5.48 -8.01
CA CYS A 24 46.73 5.06 -9.16
C CYS A 24 46.43 3.63 -9.68
N PRO A 25 46.28 3.43 -11.01
CA PRO A 25 46.03 2.11 -11.60
C PRO A 25 47.32 1.27 -11.77
N ARG A 26 47.78 0.60 -10.69
CA ARG A 26 48.99 -0.27 -10.76
C ARG A 26 48.91 -1.66 -10.11
N LEU A 27 47.81 -2.05 -9.47
CA LEU A 27 47.72 -3.32 -8.71
C LEU A 27 47.12 -4.52 -9.47
N LEU A 28 46.69 -4.35 -10.73
CA LEU A 28 45.99 -5.38 -11.52
C LEU A 28 46.89 -6.21 -12.48
N ARG A 29 48.22 -6.20 -12.32
CA ARG A 29 49.16 -6.91 -13.24
C ARG A 29 50.23 -7.79 -12.58
N SER A 30 50.28 -7.92 -11.25
CA SER A 30 51.32 -8.72 -10.56
C SER A 30 50.84 -10.08 -10.04
N THR A 31 49.56 -10.23 -9.68
CA THR A 31 49.05 -11.40 -8.94
C THR A 31 48.57 -12.55 -9.83
N CYS A 32 47.85 -12.28 -10.93
CA CYS A 32 47.35 -13.34 -11.82
C CYS A 32 48.46 -14.07 -12.62
N GLY A 33 49.67 -13.50 -12.73
CA GLY A 33 50.72 -14.01 -13.61
C GLY A 33 51.49 -15.24 -13.12
N LYS A 34 51.30 -15.70 -11.89
CA LYS A 34 52.09 -16.80 -11.29
C LYS A 34 51.31 -18.01 -10.78
N ALA A 35 49.98 -17.93 -10.66
CA ALA A 35 49.14 -19.04 -10.18
C ALA A 35 48.77 -20.07 -11.27
N MET A 36 49.17 -19.85 -12.53
CA MET A 36 48.72 -20.63 -13.70
C MET A 36 49.81 -21.56 -14.28
N ARG A 37 50.68 -22.11 -13.41
CA ARG A 37 51.55 -23.27 -13.69
C ARG A 37 51.61 -24.15 -12.43
N CYS A 38 51.66 -25.47 -12.61
CA CYS A 38 51.69 -26.50 -11.56
C CYS A 38 50.41 -26.69 -10.73
N ALA A 39 49.31 -27.08 -11.38
CA ALA A 39 48.23 -27.88 -10.77
C ALA A 39 47.61 -28.80 -11.83
N THR A 40 47.50 -30.11 -11.55
CA THR A 40 47.13 -31.15 -12.55
C THR A 40 45.92 -32.00 -12.13
N ASN A 41 45.09 -31.53 -11.20
CA ASN A 41 43.88 -32.25 -10.79
C ASN A 41 42.72 -31.29 -10.46
N THR A 42 41.52 -31.58 -10.97
CA THR A 42 40.38 -30.64 -11.03
C THR A 42 39.61 -30.49 -9.71
N SER A 43 39.74 -31.43 -8.76
CA SER A 43 39.08 -31.35 -7.45
C SER A 43 39.65 -30.22 -6.58
N GLN A 44 40.97 -30.04 -6.56
CA GLN A 44 41.63 -29.00 -5.75
C GLN A 44 41.34 -27.58 -6.26
N CYS A 45 41.19 -27.39 -7.58
CA CYS A 45 40.79 -26.10 -8.14
C CYS A 45 39.40 -25.65 -7.65
N ARG A 46 38.43 -26.57 -7.51
CA ARG A 46 37.10 -26.25 -6.99
C ARG A 46 37.14 -25.84 -5.51
N ALA A 47 37.95 -26.51 -4.68
CA ALA A 47 38.15 -26.14 -3.29
C ALA A 47 38.83 -24.76 -3.13
N ALA A 48 39.86 -24.48 -3.94
CA ALA A 48 40.56 -23.19 -3.92
C ALA A 48 39.66 -22.03 -4.38
N ILE A 49 38.82 -22.24 -5.41
CA ILE A 49 37.86 -21.24 -5.88
C ILE A 49 36.75 -21.02 -4.85
N ALA A 50 36.22 -22.08 -4.22
CA ALA A 50 35.23 -21.94 -3.15
C ALA A 50 35.77 -21.13 -1.96
N ALA A 51 37.01 -21.40 -1.52
CA ALA A 51 37.66 -20.62 -0.46
C ALA A 51 37.90 -19.16 -0.86
N ALA A 52 38.30 -18.89 -2.10
CA ALA A 52 38.49 -17.52 -2.60
C ALA A 52 37.17 -16.74 -2.71
N VAL A 53 36.08 -17.37 -3.18
CA VAL A 53 34.75 -16.77 -3.22
C VAL A 53 34.24 -16.48 -1.81
N LEU A 54 34.43 -17.41 -0.86
CA LEU A 54 34.03 -17.20 0.53
C LEU A 54 34.79 -16.02 1.18
N LEU A 55 36.11 -15.88 0.91
CA LEU A 55 36.88 -14.71 1.36
C LEU A 55 36.46 -13.40 0.69
N CYS A 56 35.98 -13.42 -0.55
CA CYS A 56 35.45 -12.23 -1.22
C CYS A 56 34.08 -11.82 -0.67
N VAL A 57 33.17 -12.77 -0.45
CA VAL A 57 31.84 -12.51 0.15
C VAL A 57 32.00 -11.93 1.56
N VAL A 58 32.89 -12.49 2.38
CA VAL A 58 33.21 -11.97 3.73
C VAL A 58 33.87 -10.57 3.68
N ARG A 59 34.50 -10.18 2.57
CA ARG A 59 35.10 -8.84 2.40
C ARG A 59 34.15 -7.79 1.83
N CYS A 60 33.19 -8.16 0.98
CA CYS A 60 32.18 -7.23 0.48
C CYS A 60 31.15 -6.82 1.55
N LEU A 61 31.06 -7.55 2.66
CA LEU A 61 30.25 -7.20 3.84
C LEU A 61 30.94 -6.21 4.81
N ILE A 62 32.12 -5.67 4.45
CA ILE A 62 32.84 -4.68 5.26
C ILE A 62 33.11 -3.45 4.40
N ALA A 63 32.25 -2.44 4.51
CA ALA A 63 32.62 -1.08 4.13
C ALA A 63 33.67 -0.58 5.13
N ASP A 64 34.85 -0.17 4.65
CA ASP A 64 35.89 0.40 5.51
C ASP A 64 35.34 1.67 6.20
N PRO A 65 35.24 1.71 7.54
CA PRO A 65 34.74 2.89 8.23
C PRO A 65 35.76 4.03 8.13
N LEU A 66 35.27 5.25 7.94
CA LEU A 66 36.03 6.47 8.24
C LEU A 66 36.69 6.33 9.61
N PRO A 67 37.98 6.70 9.77
CA PRO A 67 38.89 6.15 10.78
C PRO A 67 38.30 6.20 12.19
N SER A 68 37.70 5.09 12.60
CA SER A 68 36.98 4.99 13.85
C SER A 68 37.99 4.91 14.99
N VAL A 69 37.95 5.90 15.89
CA VAL A 69 38.60 5.78 17.20
C VAL A 69 37.87 4.67 17.95
N THR A 70 38.43 3.45 17.92
CA THR A 70 37.83 2.25 18.52
C THR A 70 37.85 2.35 20.04
N ILE A 71 36.89 3.09 20.57
CA ILE A 71 36.59 3.20 22.00
C ILE A 71 36.31 1.78 22.52
N LYS A 72 37.16 1.32 23.44
CA LYS A 72 36.97 0.04 24.13
C LYS A 72 35.79 0.16 25.08
N THR A 73 34.64 -0.39 24.69
CA THR A 73 33.50 -0.58 25.59
C THR A 73 33.78 -1.73 26.55
N ALA A 74 33.77 -1.45 27.84
CA ALA A 74 33.65 -2.49 28.86
C ALA A 74 32.28 -3.19 28.77
N PRO A 75 32.13 -4.45 29.23
CA PRO A 75 30.82 -5.08 29.35
C PRO A 75 29.93 -4.26 30.29
N ALA A 76 28.72 -3.97 29.86
CA ALA A 76 27.75 -3.22 30.66
C ALA A 76 27.26 -4.08 31.84
N SER A 77 27.06 -3.46 33.00
CA SER A 77 26.34 -4.07 34.12
C SER A 77 24.94 -3.46 34.28
N SER A 78 24.09 -4.11 35.07
CA SER A 78 22.72 -3.67 35.31
C SER A 78 22.40 -3.81 36.81
N PRO A 79 21.76 -2.82 37.46
CA PRO A 79 21.11 -3.07 38.74
C PRO A 79 19.92 -4.00 38.48
N SER A 80 19.76 -5.06 39.26
CA SER A 80 18.70 -6.05 39.04
C SER A 80 17.33 -5.50 39.44
N ALA A 81 17.29 -4.55 40.38
CA ALA A 81 16.12 -3.76 40.74
C ALA A 81 16.44 -2.27 40.99
N PHE A 82 15.39 -1.44 40.98
CA PHE A 82 15.48 -0.07 41.48
C PHE A 82 15.87 -0.05 42.97
N GLY A 83 16.71 0.91 43.35
CA GLY A 83 17.29 1.04 44.69
C GLY A 83 18.64 0.33 44.87
N GLU A 84 19.00 -0.61 43.99
CA GLU A 84 20.26 -1.36 44.10
C GLU A 84 21.50 -0.56 43.70
N THR A 85 22.68 -1.16 43.95
CA THR A 85 23.97 -0.73 43.41
C THR A 85 24.30 -1.57 42.17
N ALA A 86 24.72 -0.91 41.10
CA ALA A 86 25.43 -1.52 39.98
C ALA A 86 26.87 -0.99 39.94
N GLU A 87 27.80 -1.84 39.55
CA GLU A 87 29.21 -1.50 39.38
C GLU A 87 29.68 -1.95 37.99
N SER A 88 30.43 -1.12 37.27
CA SER A 88 30.91 -1.41 35.92
C SER A 88 32.31 -0.84 35.70
N ALA A 89 33.20 -1.67 35.16
CA ALA A 89 34.53 -1.27 34.76
C ALA A 89 34.49 -0.16 33.70
N PHE A 90 35.47 0.73 33.70
CA PHE A 90 35.69 1.73 32.66
C PHE A 90 37.16 1.77 32.23
N ALA A 91 37.36 2.12 30.96
CA ALA A 91 38.64 2.52 30.41
C ALA A 91 38.40 3.79 29.57
N PHE A 92 38.95 4.91 30.03
CA PHE A 92 38.91 6.21 29.36
C PHE A 92 40.28 6.52 28.73
N PRO A 93 40.36 7.26 27.60
CA PRO A 93 39.24 7.85 26.86
C PRO A 93 38.30 6.80 26.26
N GLY A 94 37.00 6.97 26.48
CA GLY A 94 36.00 5.94 26.15
C GLY A 94 34.71 6.02 26.95
N GLN A 95 33.96 4.93 27.01
CA GLN A 95 32.63 4.88 27.64
C GLN A 95 32.37 3.61 28.48
N CYS A 96 31.60 3.79 29.54
CA CYS A 96 31.05 2.76 30.42
C CYS A 96 29.51 2.92 30.43
N ASN A 97 28.76 1.81 30.46
CA ASN A 97 27.30 1.82 30.39
C ASN A 97 26.70 0.98 31.53
N PHE A 98 25.66 1.54 32.18
CA PHE A 98 24.74 0.81 33.04
C PHE A 98 23.41 0.66 32.29
N LEU A 99 22.93 -0.57 32.11
CA LEU A 99 21.60 -0.82 31.55
C LEU A 99 20.58 -0.90 32.68
N LEU A 100 19.47 -0.19 32.56
CA LEU A 100 18.48 -0.09 33.63
C LEU A 100 17.35 -1.11 33.39
N SER A 101 17.19 -2.03 34.35
CA SER A 101 16.02 -2.90 34.43
C SER A 101 14.73 -2.07 34.53
N PRO A 102 13.61 -2.47 33.90
CA PRO A 102 12.36 -1.73 33.98
C PRO A 102 11.80 -1.72 35.42
N PRO A 103 11.09 -0.65 35.83
CA PRO A 103 10.37 -0.65 37.11
C PRO A 103 9.19 -1.63 37.06
N PRO A 104 8.69 -2.12 38.21
CA PRO A 104 7.59 -3.12 38.24
C PRO A 104 6.30 -2.68 37.53
N GLN A 105 6.07 -1.37 37.41
CA GLN A 105 4.91 -0.78 36.73
C GLN A 105 5.16 -0.45 35.24
N GLY A 106 6.38 -0.65 34.73
CA GLY A 106 6.79 -0.30 33.36
C GLY A 106 7.25 1.16 33.21
N TRP A 107 8.07 1.41 32.17
CA TRP A 107 8.66 2.74 31.93
C TRP A 107 7.63 3.84 31.63
N THR A 108 6.45 3.47 31.13
CA THR A 108 5.35 4.40 30.86
C THR A 108 4.74 5.04 32.12
N THR A 109 4.95 4.49 33.33
CA THR A 109 4.51 5.15 34.58
C THR A 109 5.57 6.09 35.18
N VAL A 110 6.68 6.31 34.49
CA VAL A 110 7.82 7.10 34.99
C VAL A 110 7.85 8.48 34.32
N SER A 111 7.94 9.55 35.12
CA SER A 111 8.16 10.92 34.63
C SER A 111 9.60 11.41 34.85
N GLY A 112 10.47 10.60 35.45
CA GLY A 112 11.91 10.87 35.53
C GLY A 112 12.64 9.82 36.36
N ILE A 113 13.96 9.83 36.32
CA ILE A 113 14.81 9.01 37.20
C ILE A 113 15.77 9.89 37.99
N THR A 114 16.09 9.48 39.22
CA THR A 114 17.18 10.04 40.02
C THR A 114 18.14 8.94 40.43
N PHE A 115 19.44 9.19 40.39
CA PHE A 115 20.48 8.22 40.77
C PHE A 115 21.72 8.94 41.27
N THR A 116 22.65 8.20 41.87
CA THR A 116 23.97 8.73 42.28
C THR A 116 25.08 7.97 41.56
N VAL A 117 26.08 8.70 41.06
CA VAL A 117 27.31 8.14 40.48
C VAL A 117 28.47 8.36 41.45
N GLU A 118 29.28 7.34 41.63
CA GLU A 118 30.54 7.35 42.38
C GLU A 118 31.67 6.90 41.45
N LEU A 119 32.76 7.68 41.44
CA LEU A 119 34.01 7.38 40.72
C LEU A 119 35.15 7.21 41.73
N PRO A 120 36.09 6.27 41.52
CA PRO A 120 37.22 6.09 42.43
C PRO A 120 38.14 7.32 42.37
N SER A 121 38.85 7.61 43.46
CA SER A 121 39.62 8.86 43.63
C SER A 121 40.78 9.07 42.65
N ASN A 122 41.14 8.04 41.87
CA ASN A 122 42.15 8.06 40.82
C ASN A 122 41.56 8.10 39.38
N ALA A 123 40.24 8.18 39.24
CA ALA A 123 39.59 8.40 37.94
C ALA A 123 39.81 9.84 37.46
N PRO A 124 39.64 10.12 36.15
CA PRO A 124 39.31 11.46 35.68
C PRO A 124 37.81 11.77 35.90
N PRO A 125 37.39 13.05 35.87
CA PRO A 125 35.98 13.41 35.86
C PRO A 125 35.26 12.87 34.61
N ALA A 126 34.04 12.35 34.77
CA ALA A 126 33.25 11.79 33.67
C ALA A 126 31.97 12.60 33.41
N GLN A 127 31.59 12.76 32.15
CA GLN A 127 30.26 13.22 31.75
C GLN A 127 29.24 12.10 31.95
N VAL A 128 28.00 12.48 32.28
CA VAL A 128 26.88 11.57 32.54
C VAL A 128 25.78 11.83 31.52
N LEU A 129 25.38 10.79 30.80
CA LEU A 129 24.32 10.83 29.78
C LEU A 129 23.32 9.72 30.08
N VAL A 130 22.03 9.99 29.86
CA VAL A 130 20.97 8.95 29.89
C VAL A 130 20.54 8.67 28.47
N PHE A 131 20.20 7.42 28.16
CA PHE A 131 19.73 7.01 26.84
C PHE A 131 18.53 6.08 26.91
N VAL A 132 17.71 6.14 25.86
CA VAL A 132 16.61 5.22 25.59
C VAL A 132 16.73 4.77 24.13
N GLN A 133 16.65 3.47 23.91
CA GLN A 133 16.35 2.89 22.61
C GLN A 133 14.90 2.43 22.63
N ASP A 134 14.05 3.01 21.78
CA ASP A 134 12.61 2.71 21.75
C ASP A 134 12.30 1.33 21.15
N TRP A 135 11.01 0.98 21.03
CA TRP A 135 10.55 -0.31 20.48
C TRP A 135 11.07 -0.55 19.06
N ASP A 136 11.07 0.49 18.21
CA ASP A 136 11.51 0.47 16.81
C ASP A 136 13.03 0.69 16.64
N TYR A 137 13.78 0.58 17.74
CA TYR A 137 15.24 0.70 17.83
C TYR A 137 15.81 2.12 17.59
N PHE A 138 14.99 3.16 17.53
CA PHE A 138 15.47 4.55 17.44
C PHE A 138 16.08 5.01 18.78
N TRP A 139 17.12 5.86 18.72
CA TRP A 139 17.99 6.16 19.86
C TRP A 139 17.87 7.62 20.31
N TYR A 140 17.38 7.81 21.54
CA TYR A 140 17.26 9.10 22.21
C TYR A 140 18.30 9.19 23.32
N GLN A 141 18.91 10.37 23.51
CA GLN A 141 19.87 10.61 24.60
C GLN A 141 19.73 12.01 25.21
N GLN A 142 20.01 12.12 26.51
CA GLN A 142 20.05 13.39 27.24
C GLN A 142 21.39 13.50 27.99
N LEU A 143 22.20 14.50 27.66
CA LEU A 143 23.42 14.81 28.41
C LEU A 143 23.05 15.58 29.69
N LEU A 144 23.42 15.06 30.86
CA LEU A 144 23.06 15.66 32.14
C LEU A 144 24.03 16.78 32.56
N SER A 145 23.54 17.71 33.38
CA SER A 145 24.29 18.90 33.76
C SER A 145 25.48 18.61 34.69
N GLY A 146 26.69 18.83 34.16
CA GLY A 146 27.95 18.73 34.88
C GLY A 146 28.50 17.29 34.96
N ARG A 147 29.74 17.17 35.44
CA ARG A 147 30.48 15.90 35.50
C ARG A 147 30.31 15.19 36.86
N ALA A 148 30.46 13.87 36.89
CA ALA A 148 30.77 13.11 38.10
C ALA A 148 32.27 13.32 38.42
N ALA A 149 32.60 13.53 39.70
CA ALA A 149 33.95 13.89 40.11
C ALA A 149 34.62 12.75 40.92
N PRO A 150 35.93 12.52 40.77
CA PRO A 150 36.66 11.43 41.45
C PRO A 150 36.54 11.53 42.97
N GLY A 151 36.37 10.38 43.64
CA GLY A 151 36.26 10.31 45.10
C GLY A 151 35.01 10.97 45.68
N SER A 152 33.99 11.25 44.86
CA SER A 152 32.74 11.90 45.29
C SER A 152 31.50 11.13 44.80
N LEU A 153 30.49 11.03 45.68
CA LEU A 153 29.16 10.56 45.33
C LEU A 153 28.33 11.77 44.86
N LYS A 154 27.96 11.81 43.59
CA LYS A 154 27.16 12.90 43.02
C LYS A 154 25.79 12.43 42.55
N ALA A 155 24.75 13.14 42.95
CA ALA A 155 23.39 12.92 42.48
C ALA A 155 23.14 13.51 41.08
N PHE A 156 22.34 12.80 40.31
CA PHE A 156 21.89 13.16 38.96
C PHE A 156 20.39 12.87 38.84
N ALA A 157 19.72 13.61 37.95
CA ALA A 157 18.32 13.41 37.59
C ALA A 157 18.16 13.56 36.08
N ALA A 158 17.23 12.79 35.50
CA ALA A 158 16.82 12.90 34.11
C ALA A 158 15.29 12.98 34.04
N ASP A 159 14.78 13.92 33.27
CA ASP A 159 13.34 14.15 33.08
C ASP A 159 12.84 13.26 31.95
N PHE A 160 11.85 12.41 32.25
CA PHE A 160 11.24 11.46 31.31
C PHE A 160 9.81 11.90 30.94
N SER A 161 9.36 13.07 31.40
CA SER A 161 8.07 13.64 30.98
C SER A 161 8.03 13.86 29.47
N PRO A 162 6.85 13.84 28.83
CA PRO A 162 6.73 14.11 27.39
C PRO A 162 7.23 15.50 27.00
N GLU A 163 7.10 16.47 27.90
CA GLU A 163 7.53 17.85 27.73
C GLU A 163 9.03 18.07 28.02
N ALA A 164 9.77 17.03 28.44
CA ALA A 164 11.18 17.10 28.80
C ALA A 164 12.06 17.65 27.66
N SER A 165 12.93 18.63 27.99
CA SER A 165 13.86 19.24 27.06
C SER A 165 15.25 18.60 27.10
N GLY A 166 16.04 18.78 26.04
CA GLY A 166 17.42 18.27 25.96
C GLY A 166 17.57 16.79 25.58
N TRP A 167 16.48 16.10 25.23
CA TRP A 167 16.55 14.80 24.55
C TRP A 167 16.89 14.97 23.06
N GLU A 168 18.02 14.41 22.63
CA GLU A 168 18.51 14.36 21.26
C GLU A 168 18.17 13.01 20.60
N PRO A 169 17.53 12.97 19.42
CA PRO A 169 17.52 11.78 18.58
C PRO A 169 18.87 11.59 17.87
N ARG A 170 19.28 10.33 17.63
CA ARG A 170 20.57 9.99 17.02
C ARG A 170 20.37 9.07 15.81
N GLY A 171 20.53 9.61 14.61
CA GLY A 171 20.30 8.89 13.34
C GLY A 171 18.85 8.94 12.83
N HIS A 172 18.03 9.83 13.37
CA HIS A 172 16.65 10.09 12.95
C HIS A 172 16.25 11.52 13.41
N HIS A 173 15.04 11.97 13.05
CA HIS A 173 14.54 13.32 13.36
C HIS A 173 13.32 13.33 14.29
N GLY A 174 13.01 12.19 14.92
CA GLY A 174 11.90 12.02 15.85
C GLY A 174 12.18 12.75 17.16
N ALA A 175 11.25 13.59 17.61
CA ALA A 175 11.38 14.32 18.87
C ALA A 175 10.81 13.50 20.03
N TRP A 176 11.40 13.66 21.22
CA TRP A 176 10.97 12.95 22.44
C TRP A 176 9.45 13.10 22.69
N HIS A 177 8.79 11.97 22.95
CA HIS A 177 7.36 11.84 23.17
C HIS A 177 7.05 10.64 24.07
N TYR A 178 5.83 10.57 24.63
CA TYR A 178 5.49 9.55 25.65
C TYR A 178 5.79 8.11 25.21
N ARG A 179 5.34 7.74 24.01
CA ARG A 179 5.50 6.37 23.48
C ARG A 179 6.96 5.93 23.23
N VAL A 180 7.97 6.81 23.36
CA VAL A 180 9.40 6.40 23.42
C VAL A 180 9.66 5.48 24.62
N LEU A 181 8.87 5.62 25.70
CA LEU A 181 8.91 4.77 26.90
C LEU A 181 8.02 3.53 26.80
N MET A 182 7.37 3.28 25.64
CA MET A 182 6.57 2.09 25.40
C MET A 182 7.48 0.95 24.92
N SER A 183 7.59 -0.11 25.72
CA SER A 183 8.43 -1.30 25.41
C SER A 183 9.85 -1.00 24.91
N PRO A 184 10.62 -0.06 25.53
CA PRO A 184 11.92 0.33 25.01
C PRO A 184 12.92 -0.83 25.09
N GLN A 185 13.62 -1.08 23.98
CA GLN A 185 14.61 -2.14 23.85
C GLN A 185 15.79 -1.96 24.83
N LYS A 186 16.14 -0.72 25.16
CA LYS A 186 17.17 -0.39 26.16
C LYS A 186 16.82 0.93 26.87
N VAL A 187 17.07 0.99 28.17
CA VAL A 187 17.21 2.25 28.93
C VAL A 187 18.54 2.18 29.66
N GLY A 188 19.29 3.28 29.77
CA GLY A 188 20.63 3.21 30.36
C GLY A 188 21.25 4.54 30.75
N VAL A 189 22.29 4.46 31.56
CA VAL A 189 23.17 5.58 31.92
C VAL A 189 24.57 5.31 31.37
N ARG A 190 25.14 6.29 30.68
CA ARG A 190 26.50 6.26 30.13
C ARG A 190 27.40 7.23 30.87
N LEU A 191 28.58 6.73 31.25
CA LEU A 191 29.70 7.54 31.73
C LEU A 191 30.78 7.58 30.65
N PHE A 192 31.32 8.76 30.37
CA PHE A 192 32.41 8.92 29.40
C PHE A 192 33.36 10.06 29.78
N SER A 193 34.62 9.94 29.39
CA SER A 193 35.61 11.01 29.51
C SER A 193 36.60 10.95 28.35
N GLU A 194 37.21 12.10 28.06
CA GLU A 194 38.31 12.29 27.09
C GLU A 194 39.68 12.18 27.77
N GLU A 195 39.71 12.31 29.10
CA GLU A 195 40.90 12.13 29.92
C GLU A 195 41.19 10.64 30.14
N ALA A 196 42.46 10.26 30.20
CA ALA A 196 42.86 8.85 30.33
C ALA A 196 42.74 8.33 31.77
N GLY A 197 42.19 7.13 31.95
CA GLY A 197 42.13 6.45 33.25
C GLY A 197 41.31 5.16 33.22
N ALA A 198 41.59 4.25 34.15
CA ALA A 198 40.87 2.98 34.25
C ALA A 198 40.51 2.68 35.71
N GLY A 199 39.38 2.01 35.90
CA GLY A 199 38.85 1.69 37.22
C GLY A 199 37.46 1.09 37.11
N SER A 200 36.70 1.21 38.20
CA SER A 200 35.33 0.72 38.31
C SER A 200 34.43 1.87 38.77
N ALA A 201 33.37 2.15 38.02
CA ALA A 201 32.40 3.18 38.36
C ALA A 201 31.15 2.54 38.96
N ARG A 202 30.50 3.25 39.89
CA ARG A 202 29.34 2.75 40.60
C ARG A 202 28.12 3.65 40.38
N LEU A 203 27.00 3.03 40.03
CA LEU A 203 25.68 3.64 40.01
C LEU A 203 24.88 3.10 41.21
N ALA A 204 24.30 3.99 42.01
CA ALA A 204 23.53 3.63 43.20
C ALA A 204 22.30 4.55 43.37
N ASN A 205 21.45 4.26 44.35
CA ASN A 205 20.28 5.07 44.72
C ASN A 205 19.29 5.34 43.56
N LEU A 206 19.23 4.45 42.56
CA LEU A 206 18.34 4.59 41.41
C LEU A 206 16.86 4.55 41.84
N LYS A 207 16.12 5.62 41.58
CA LYS A 207 14.70 5.77 41.92
C LYS A 207 13.93 6.32 40.73
N ALA A 208 12.76 5.74 40.46
CA ALA A 208 11.81 6.27 39.49
C ALA A 208 10.91 7.33 40.15
N VAL A 209 10.74 8.47 39.49
CA VAL A 209 9.71 9.46 39.80
C VAL A 209 8.43 9.02 39.11
N GLN A 210 7.39 8.70 39.89
CA GLN A 210 6.12 8.20 39.35
C GLN A 210 5.32 9.35 38.71
N ARG A 211 4.87 9.10 37.47
CA ARG A 211 4.05 10.01 36.67
C ARG A 211 2.69 10.24 37.32
N ARG A 212 2.15 11.46 37.16
CA ARG A 212 0.85 11.87 37.71
C ARG A 212 0.08 12.76 36.72
N ASP A 213 -0.53 12.14 35.72
CA ASP A 213 -1.48 12.82 34.85
C ASP A 213 -2.72 13.29 35.63
N SER A 214 -3.27 14.42 35.22
CA SER A 214 -4.49 14.98 35.81
C SER A 214 -5.17 15.94 34.83
N GLY A 215 -6.44 16.25 35.12
CA GLY A 215 -7.26 17.19 34.36
C GLY A 215 -7.71 16.69 32.97
N PRO A 216 -8.84 17.20 32.45
CA PRO A 216 -9.37 16.81 31.14
C PRO A 216 -8.38 17.13 30.00
N PRO A 217 -8.54 16.48 28.83
CA PRO A 217 -7.67 16.74 27.68
C PRO A 217 -7.72 18.22 27.28
N LYS A 218 -6.65 18.73 26.68
CA LYS A 218 -6.58 20.11 26.18
C LYS A 218 -6.13 20.09 24.73
N ILE A 219 -7.04 20.43 23.83
CA ILE A 219 -6.76 20.58 22.41
C ILE A 219 -5.92 21.85 22.22
N ARG A 220 -4.69 21.70 21.70
CA ARG A 220 -3.70 22.77 21.54
C ARG A 220 -3.18 22.83 20.10
N ASN A 221 -2.50 23.94 19.78
CA ASN A 221 -1.71 24.12 18.55
C ASN A 221 -2.46 23.79 17.25
N VAL A 222 -3.78 24.03 17.23
CA VAL A 222 -4.67 23.69 16.12
C VAL A 222 -4.27 24.47 14.86
N ARG A 223 -4.03 23.73 13.78
CA ARG A 223 -3.64 24.22 12.45
C ARG A 223 -4.52 23.57 11.40
N THR A 224 -4.65 24.22 10.25
CA THR A 224 -5.43 23.75 9.10
C THR A 224 -4.57 23.78 7.84
N SER A 225 -4.66 22.77 6.99
CA SER A 225 -3.84 22.66 5.77
C SER A 225 -3.96 23.86 4.83
N ALA A 226 -5.15 24.45 4.74
CA ALA A 226 -5.40 25.68 3.99
C ALA A 226 -6.59 26.47 4.58
N ARG A 227 -6.75 27.73 4.17
CA ARG A 227 -8.00 28.51 4.44
C ARG A 227 -9.10 28.23 3.41
N SER A 228 -8.75 27.63 2.28
CA SER A 228 -9.67 27.21 1.24
C SER A 228 -9.12 26.01 0.49
N VAL A 229 -9.99 25.06 0.15
CA VAL A 229 -9.65 23.85 -0.60
C VAL A 229 -10.63 23.62 -1.76
N PRO A 230 -10.20 23.02 -2.88
CA PRO A 230 -11.12 22.51 -3.90
C PRO A 230 -12.18 21.54 -3.34
N ARG A 231 -13.38 21.53 -3.93
CA ARG A 231 -14.40 20.49 -3.71
C ARG A 231 -13.79 19.10 -3.92
N TYR A 232 -14.10 18.17 -3.02
CA TYR A 232 -13.56 16.80 -2.96
C TYR A 232 -12.03 16.67 -2.75
N SER A 233 -11.35 17.70 -2.24
CA SER A 233 -9.93 17.60 -1.87
C SER A 233 -9.70 17.68 -0.36
N ARG A 234 -8.57 17.14 0.12
CA ARG A 234 -8.17 17.09 1.54
C ARG A 234 -8.07 18.48 2.20
N PHE A 235 -9.06 18.78 3.04
CA PHE A 235 -8.86 19.63 4.22
C PHE A 235 -8.32 18.77 5.37
N GLU A 236 -7.19 19.16 5.98
CA GLU A 236 -6.63 18.48 7.15
C GLU A 236 -6.53 19.48 8.31
N ILE A 237 -6.94 19.03 9.50
CA ILE A 237 -6.72 19.72 10.77
C ILE A 237 -5.63 18.95 11.53
N THR A 238 -4.63 19.65 12.04
CA THR A 238 -3.58 19.09 12.93
C THR A 238 -3.70 19.75 14.31
N CYS A 239 -3.59 18.99 15.39
CA CYS A 239 -3.63 19.50 16.76
C CYS A 239 -2.85 18.61 17.74
N ASP A 240 -2.61 19.13 18.95
CA ASP A 240 -2.00 18.39 20.04
C ASP A 240 -3.04 18.08 21.13
N LEU A 241 -3.00 16.85 21.65
CA LEU A 241 -3.64 16.44 22.91
C LEU A 241 -2.53 16.13 23.95
N PRO A 242 -2.84 15.98 25.25
CA PRO A 242 -1.84 15.55 26.24
C PRO A 242 -1.16 14.24 25.85
N ASP A 243 0.17 14.20 25.89
CA ASP A 243 0.95 13.06 25.44
C ASP A 243 1.04 12.00 26.58
N ARG A 244 -0.04 11.21 26.73
CA ARG A 244 -0.26 10.32 27.89
C ARG A 244 -0.90 8.96 27.60
N TYR A 245 -1.13 8.62 26.34
CA TYR A 245 -1.92 7.44 25.95
C TYR A 245 -1.02 6.26 25.57
N THR A 246 -1.20 5.11 26.21
CA THR A 246 -0.45 3.87 25.90
C THR A 246 -0.99 3.18 24.65
N ASN A 247 -2.29 3.35 24.34
CA ASN A 247 -2.82 3.13 23.01
C ASN A 247 -3.55 4.40 22.51
N PRO A 248 -2.98 5.16 21.56
CA PRO A 248 -3.64 6.32 20.96
C PRO A 248 -4.61 5.95 19.83
N PHE A 249 -4.77 4.66 19.51
CA PHE A 249 -5.73 4.16 18.52
C PHE A 249 -7.03 3.65 19.16
N ASP A 250 -7.03 3.45 20.47
CA ASP A 250 -8.14 2.96 21.29
C ASP A 250 -9.03 4.11 21.81
N GLU A 251 -10.29 4.16 21.35
CA GLU A 251 -11.23 5.22 21.72
C GLU A 251 -11.75 5.17 23.17
N GLU A 252 -11.50 4.06 23.89
CA GLU A 252 -11.76 3.94 25.32
C GLU A 252 -10.66 4.62 26.15
N GLN A 253 -9.43 4.73 25.61
CA GLN A 253 -8.34 5.51 26.20
C GLN A 253 -8.37 6.97 25.77
N VAL A 254 -8.54 7.22 24.46
CA VAL A 254 -8.59 8.58 23.90
C VAL A 254 -9.39 8.61 22.59
N ALA A 255 -10.43 9.43 22.56
CA ALA A 255 -11.19 9.72 21.35
C ALA A 255 -10.97 11.19 20.94
N LEU A 256 -10.69 11.40 19.65
CA LEU A 256 -10.81 12.69 18.97
C LEU A 256 -11.79 12.54 17.82
N TYR A 257 -12.66 13.51 17.61
CA TYR A 257 -13.43 13.66 16.39
C TYR A 257 -13.63 15.15 16.04
N ALA A 258 -14.03 15.40 14.79
CA ALA A 258 -14.35 16.73 14.29
C ALA A 258 -15.77 16.72 13.71
N GLU A 259 -16.60 17.68 14.14
CA GLU A 259 -17.92 17.95 13.55
C GLU A 259 -17.79 19.07 12.52
N PHE A 260 -18.06 18.75 11.25
CA PHE A 260 -18.07 19.70 10.14
C PHE A 260 -19.50 20.09 9.80
N LYS A 261 -19.83 21.37 9.98
CA LYS A 261 -21.07 21.97 9.49
C LYS A 261 -20.87 22.51 8.08
N THR A 262 -21.64 21.97 7.13
CA THR A 262 -21.58 22.32 5.71
C THR A 262 -22.43 23.57 5.39
N PRO A 263 -22.29 24.18 4.19
CA PRO A 263 -23.07 25.33 3.75
C PRO A 263 -24.60 25.13 3.81
N SER A 264 -25.12 23.93 3.55
CA SER A 264 -26.53 23.58 3.72
C SER A 264 -26.97 23.43 5.18
N GLY A 265 -26.03 23.42 6.13
CA GLY A 265 -26.28 23.27 7.55
C GLY A 265 -26.24 21.83 8.06
N ARG A 266 -26.05 20.83 7.18
CA ARG A 266 -25.77 19.43 7.55
C ARG A 266 -24.51 19.35 8.41
N ILE A 267 -24.54 18.49 9.42
CA ILE A 267 -23.37 18.14 10.24
C ILE A 267 -22.83 16.80 9.73
N VAL A 268 -21.52 16.74 9.49
CA VAL A 268 -20.79 15.53 9.15
C VAL A 268 -19.72 15.33 10.23
N ARG A 269 -19.77 14.22 10.97
CA ARG A 269 -18.68 13.83 11.87
C ARG A 269 -17.62 13.09 11.07
N VAL A 270 -16.35 13.39 11.35
CA VAL A 270 -15.21 12.52 11.00
C VAL A 270 -14.44 12.22 12.29
N ASP A 271 -14.00 10.98 12.47
CA ASP A 271 -13.10 10.64 13.58
C ASP A 271 -11.69 11.18 13.33
N GLY A 272 -10.96 11.44 14.41
CA GLY A 272 -9.56 11.85 14.39
C GLY A 272 -8.61 10.70 14.69
N PHE A 273 -7.42 10.74 14.07
CA PHE A 273 -6.40 9.71 14.15
C PHE A 273 -5.08 10.25 14.71
N TYR A 274 -4.29 9.35 15.32
CA TYR A 274 -2.92 9.62 15.73
C TYR A 274 -1.97 9.45 14.54
N ALA A 275 -1.07 10.40 14.35
CA ALA A 275 -0.21 10.53 13.18
C ALA A 275 1.24 10.81 13.58
N CYS A 276 2.19 10.28 12.81
CA CYS A 276 3.61 10.63 12.86
C CYS A 276 4.06 10.84 11.42
N ASP A 277 4.89 11.86 11.18
CA ASP A 277 5.51 12.08 9.87
C ASP A 277 6.87 11.38 9.83
N PHE A 278 7.27 10.93 8.64
CA PHE A 278 8.55 10.30 8.40
C PHE A 278 9.31 11.02 7.29
N TYR A 279 10.62 10.87 7.30
CA TYR A 279 11.50 11.15 6.18
C TYR A 279 11.91 9.82 5.54
N ARG A 280 11.89 9.76 4.20
CA ARG A 280 12.27 8.58 3.41
C ARG A 280 13.62 8.80 2.72
N GLU A 281 14.49 7.82 2.86
CA GLU A 281 15.72 7.68 2.08
C GLU A 281 15.54 6.50 1.11
N VAL A 282 15.36 6.80 -0.19
CA VAL A 282 15.20 5.78 -1.24
C VAL A 282 16.58 5.21 -1.61
N LYS A 283 16.76 3.89 -1.51
CA LYS A 283 18.01 3.18 -1.81
C LYS A 283 17.78 2.10 -2.87
N ALA A 284 18.86 1.53 -3.38
CA ALA A 284 18.80 0.47 -4.40
C ALA A 284 18.39 -0.91 -3.84
N ASP A 285 18.36 -1.03 -2.52
CA ASP A 285 18.07 -2.20 -1.70
C ASP A 285 16.86 -1.99 -0.75
N GLY A 286 16.09 -0.90 -0.94
CA GLY A 286 14.84 -0.62 -0.22
C GLY A 286 14.62 0.86 0.11
N ASP A 287 13.42 1.20 0.59
CA ASP A 287 13.13 2.50 1.19
C ASP A 287 13.40 2.46 2.71
N ASP A 288 14.28 3.32 3.23
CA ASP A 288 14.51 3.45 4.69
C ASP A 288 13.70 4.62 5.25
N LEU A 289 13.06 4.42 6.41
CA LEU A 289 12.15 5.39 7.03
C LEU A 289 12.63 5.81 8.42
N TYR A 290 12.66 7.13 8.64
CA TYR A 290 13.08 7.76 9.89
C TYR A 290 11.99 8.71 10.39
N PRO A 291 11.55 8.63 11.67
CA PRO A 291 10.51 9.52 12.19
C PRO A 291 10.99 10.98 12.18
N GLN A 292 10.05 11.91 12.02
CA GLN A 292 10.29 13.34 11.91
C GLN A 292 9.35 14.15 12.82
N GLY A 293 9.93 14.93 13.73
CA GLY A 293 9.17 15.75 14.68
C GLY A 293 8.48 14.93 15.77
N ARG A 294 7.43 15.49 16.40
CA ARG A 294 6.58 14.76 17.34
C ARG A 294 5.39 14.15 16.61
N PRO A 295 4.86 13.00 17.08
CA PRO A 295 3.51 12.59 16.75
C PRO A 295 2.48 13.67 17.07
N SER A 296 1.39 13.69 16.31
CA SER A 296 0.33 14.70 16.31
C SER A 296 -1.05 14.04 16.14
N TRP A 297 -2.11 14.75 16.49
CA TRP A 297 -3.48 14.32 16.22
C TRP A 297 -4.05 15.02 15.00
N ARG A 298 -4.75 14.29 14.14
CA ARG A 298 -5.26 14.79 12.86
C ARG A 298 -6.72 14.42 12.62
N ALA A 299 -7.40 15.23 11.84
CA ALA A 299 -8.73 14.93 11.28
C ALA A 299 -8.76 15.41 9.82
N ARG A 300 -9.29 14.58 8.91
CA ARG A 300 -9.32 14.85 7.47
C ARG A 300 -10.75 14.92 6.95
N PHE A 301 -11.02 15.88 6.07
CA PHE A 301 -12.34 16.12 5.51
C PHE A 301 -12.27 16.50 4.03
N ALA A 302 -13.21 16.01 3.23
CA ALA A 302 -13.37 16.36 1.81
C ALA A 302 -14.74 17.03 1.57
N PRO A 303 -14.78 18.34 1.27
CA PRO A 303 -16.05 19.05 1.12
C PRO A 303 -16.73 18.68 -0.20
N SER A 304 -17.92 18.08 -0.12
CA SER A 304 -18.80 17.82 -1.27
C SER A 304 -19.65 19.05 -1.66
N GLU A 305 -19.85 20.00 -0.75
CA GLU A 305 -20.60 21.24 -0.96
C GLU A 305 -19.66 22.43 -1.25
N LEU A 306 -20.15 23.46 -1.94
CA LEU A 306 -19.39 24.69 -2.21
C LEU A 306 -19.73 25.79 -1.19
N GLY A 307 -18.72 26.49 -0.67
CA GLY A 307 -18.90 27.62 0.25
C GLY A 307 -18.20 27.46 1.60
N ARG A 308 -18.61 28.29 2.56
CA ARG A 308 -18.02 28.34 3.91
C ARG A 308 -18.47 27.12 4.73
N HIS A 309 -17.51 26.38 5.23
CA HIS A 309 -17.70 25.32 6.22
C HIS A 309 -17.16 25.80 7.57
N SER A 310 -17.77 25.33 8.66
CA SER A 310 -17.26 25.55 10.02
C SER A 310 -17.06 24.21 10.72
N PHE A 311 -16.08 24.09 11.60
CA PHE A 311 -15.75 22.84 12.28
C PHE A 311 -15.47 23.02 13.78
N THR A 312 -15.82 22.01 14.56
CA THR A 312 -15.50 21.94 15.99
C THR A 312 -14.78 20.62 16.28
N LEU A 313 -13.68 20.67 17.04
CA LEU A 313 -12.95 19.50 17.52
C LEU A 313 -13.47 19.09 18.90
N HIS A 314 -13.57 17.79 19.15
CA HIS A 314 -14.03 17.20 20.41
C HIS A 314 -13.08 16.09 20.84
N ALA A 315 -12.50 16.22 22.04
CA ALA A 315 -11.56 15.25 22.62
C ALA A 315 -12.08 14.71 23.95
N ARG A 316 -11.90 13.40 24.20
CA ARG A 316 -12.27 12.69 25.43
C ARG A 316 -11.17 11.73 25.84
N ASP A 317 -10.83 11.71 27.12
CA ASP A 317 -10.06 10.65 27.77
C ASP A 317 -10.62 10.34 29.18
N SER A 318 -9.96 9.46 29.93
CA SER A 318 -10.39 9.06 31.29
C SER A 318 -10.42 10.20 32.32
N PHE A 319 -9.84 11.37 32.03
CA PHE A 319 -9.88 12.55 32.89
C PHE A 319 -10.96 13.57 32.48
N GLY A 320 -11.73 13.30 31.42
CA GLY A 320 -12.89 14.10 31.01
C GLY A 320 -12.91 14.42 29.52
N SER A 321 -13.45 15.60 29.17
CA SER A 321 -13.62 16.02 27.77
C SER A 321 -13.31 17.50 27.57
N ALA A 322 -12.98 17.86 26.34
CA ALA A 322 -12.78 19.25 25.91
C ALA A 322 -13.16 19.42 24.44
N SER A 323 -13.40 20.67 24.04
CA SER A 323 -13.68 21.05 22.66
C SER A 323 -12.89 22.28 22.24
N TRP A 324 -12.69 22.45 20.94
CA TRP A 324 -12.06 23.62 20.33
C TRP A 324 -12.83 24.02 19.08
N GLY A 325 -13.12 25.31 18.93
CA GLY A 325 -13.79 25.86 17.75
C GLY A 325 -14.79 26.98 18.09
N PRO A 326 -15.58 27.42 17.10
CA PRO A 326 -15.55 26.97 15.71
C PRO A 326 -14.29 27.47 14.97
N GLY A 327 -13.68 26.60 14.17
CA GLY A 327 -12.80 26.97 13.07
C GLY A 327 -13.58 27.06 11.75
N GLU A 328 -12.98 27.63 10.70
CA GLU A 328 -13.64 27.77 9.39
C GLU A 328 -12.68 27.58 8.22
N PHE A 329 -13.23 27.15 7.06
CA PHE A 329 -12.56 27.18 5.76
C PHE A 329 -13.59 27.37 4.62
N LYS A 330 -13.10 27.59 3.39
CA LYS A 330 -13.97 27.69 2.19
C LYS A 330 -13.70 26.58 1.18
N ALA A 331 -14.73 25.82 0.84
CA ALA A 331 -14.72 24.94 -0.34
C ALA A 331 -14.93 25.77 -1.62
N VAL A 332 -14.11 25.55 -2.63
CA VAL A 332 -14.14 26.24 -3.94
C VAL A 332 -14.35 25.24 -5.09
N PRO A 333 -14.82 25.68 -6.28
CA PRO A 333 -15.02 24.79 -7.43
C PRO A 333 -13.77 23.97 -7.78
N SER A 334 -13.99 22.75 -8.26
CA SER A 334 -12.94 21.83 -8.72
C SER A 334 -13.44 21.06 -9.95
N SER A 335 -12.51 20.45 -10.69
CA SER A 335 -12.81 19.49 -11.76
C SER A 335 -12.87 18.05 -11.26
N SER A 336 -12.94 17.82 -9.94
CA SER A 336 -13.14 16.46 -9.41
C SER A 336 -14.61 16.07 -9.56
N PRO A 337 -14.90 14.87 -10.14
CA PRO A 337 -16.25 14.37 -10.30
C PRO A 337 -16.84 13.86 -8.98
N GLY A 338 -15.99 13.62 -7.96
CA GLY A 338 -16.36 13.11 -6.64
C GLY A 338 -15.88 11.69 -6.42
N PHE A 339 -16.53 10.99 -5.48
CA PHE A 339 -16.22 9.60 -5.15
C PHE A 339 -16.87 8.63 -6.16
N ALA A 340 -16.32 7.43 -6.27
CA ALA A 340 -16.88 6.35 -7.09
C ALA A 340 -18.07 5.66 -6.41
N ARG A 341 -19.06 5.24 -7.22
CA ARG A 341 -20.37 4.71 -6.79
C ARG A 341 -20.83 3.58 -7.72
N VAL A 342 -21.70 2.71 -7.21
CA VAL A 342 -22.60 1.89 -8.05
C VAL A 342 -23.58 2.82 -8.77
N SER A 343 -23.81 2.60 -10.08
CA SER A 343 -24.60 3.54 -10.87
C SER A 343 -26.11 3.44 -10.63
N LYS A 344 -26.74 4.59 -10.37
CA LYS A 344 -28.20 4.69 -10.12
C LYS A 344 -29.04 4.56 -11.39
N LYS A 345 -28.39 4.60 -12.57
CA LYS A 345 -29.03 4.46 -13.90
C LYS A 345 -29.06 3.01 -14.38
N ASP A 346 -28.07 2.22 -13.98
CA ASP A 346 -27.89 0.80 -14.32
C ASP A 346 -26.91 0.22 -13.29
N PRO A 347 -27.38 -0.58 -12.32
CA PRO A 347 -26.57 -0.97 -11.17
C PRO A 347 -25.53 -2.04 -11.51
N ARG A 348 -25.37 -2.43 -12.79
CA ARG A 348 -24.30 -3.33 -13.27
C ARG A 348 -22.96 -2.60 -13.50
N PHE A 349 -22.96 -1.27 -13.43
CA PHE A 349 -21.81 -0.41 -13.76
C PHE A 349 -21.57 0.64 -12.67
N PHE A 350 -20.49 1.42 -12.82
CA PHE A 350 -20.09 2.45 -11.87
C PHE A 350 -20.32 3.88 -12.39
N GLU A 351 -20.39 4.85 -11.49
CA GLU A 351 -20.43 6.29 -11.77
C GLU A 351 -19.72 7.10 -10.68
N PHE A 352 -19.44 8.38 -10.94
CA PHE A 352 -19.00 9.32 -9.89
C PHE A 352 -20.19 10.09 -9.30
N ASP A 353 -20.00 10.77 -8.16
CA ASP A 353 -21.03 11.61 -7.52
C ASP A 353 -21.69 12.66 -8.43
N ASP A 354 -20.99 13.18 -9.45
CA ASP A 354 -21.54 14.10 -10.45
C ASP A 354 -22.37 13.44 -11.56
N GLY A 355 -22.46 12.10 -11.56
CA GLY A 355 -23.22 11.30 -12.52
C GLY A 355 -22.47 10.99 -13.83
N SER A 356 -21.21 11.37 -13.98
CA SER A 356 -20.34 10.94 -15.08
C SER A 356 -20.09 9.41 -15.03
N PRO A 357 -19.91 8.73 -16.18
CA PRO A 357 -19.71 7.28 -16.21
C PRO A 357 -18.30 6.93 -15.71
N LEU A 358 -18.20 5.84 -14.94
CA LEU A 358 -16.93 5.20 -14.61
C LEU A 358 -16.92 3.81 -15.22
N PHE A 359 -15.99 3.60 -16.16
CA PHE A 359 -15.57 2.28 -16.61
C PHE A 359 -14.15 2.07 -16.09
N PRO A 360 -13.95 1.19 -15.07
CA PRO A 360 -12.63 0.85 -14.59
C PRO A 360 -11.76 0.23 -15.68
N ILE A 361 -10.52 0.72 -15.78
CA ILE A 361 -9.47 0.18 -16.64
C ILE A 361 -8.20 0.09 -15.79
N GLY A 362 -7.57 -1.08 -15.73
CA GLY A 362 -6.23 -1.21 -15.16
C GLY A 362 -5.85 -2.63 -14.75
N HIS A 363 -4.84 -2.75 -13.89
CA HIS A 363 -4.27 -4.00 -13.44
C HIS A 363 -4.02 -4.02 -11.92
N ASN A 364 -3.86 -5.22 -11.36
CA ASN A 364 -3.64 -5.43 -9.93
C ASN A 364 -2.18 -5.12 -9.56
N ILE A 365 -1.92 -4.43 -8.44
CA ILE A 365 -0.58 -4.14 -7.92
C ILE A 365 -0.60 -4.39 -6.40
N ARG A 366 -0.88 -5.64 -6.01
CA ARG A 366 -1.09 -6.08 -4.62
C ARG A 366 0.00 -5.60 -3.65
N SER A 367 1.25 -5.49 -4.12
CA SER A 367 2.41 -4.99 -3.39
C SER A 367 3.46 -4.42 -4.37
N PRO A 368 4.49 -3.66 -3.91
CA PRO A 368 5.52 -3.08 -4.78
C PRO A 368 6.29 -4.10 -5.63
N PHE A 369 6.35 -5.35 -5.16
CA PHE A 369 7.00 -6.49 -5.82
C PHE A 369 6.25 -7.78 -5.46
N ASP A 370 6.55 -8.85 -6.19
CA ASP A 370 6.16 -10.23 -5.93
C ASP A 370 7.30 -11.18 -6.30
N SER A 371 7.99 -11.70 -5.27
CA SER A 371 9.12 -12.60 -5.47
C SER A 371 8.75 -13.96 -6.09
N ARG A 372 7.45 -14.29 -6.25
CA ARG A 372 6.99 -15.42 -7.06
C ARG A 372 7.19 -15.16 -8.56
N MET A 373 7.03 -13.92 -9.02
CA MET A 373 7.21 -13.56 -10.43
C MET A 373 8.68 -13.71 -10.87
N ASP A 374 9.63 -13.29 -10.03
CA ASP A 374 11.08 -13.46 -10.27
C ASP A 374 11.55 -14.93 -10.26
N GLN A 375 10.73 -15.87 -9.76
CA GLN A 375 10.98 -17.32 -9.84
C GLN A 375 10.40 -17.95 -11.11
N ILE A 376 9.32 -17.38 -11.64
CA ILE A 376 8.55 -17.87 -12.80
C ILE A 376 9.15 -17.35 -14.11
N PHE A 377 9.38 -16.04 -14.20
CA PHE A 377 9.82 -15.38 -15.43
C PHE A 377 11.35 -15.25 -15.53
N LYS A 378 11.87 -15.22 -16.75
CA LYS A 378 13.33 -15.22 -17.03
C LYS A 378 13.78 -13.86 -17.56
N TRP A 379 13.69 -12.85 -16.71
CA TRP A 379 13.97 -11.47 -17.04
C TRP A 379 15.21 -10.91 -16.33
N LYS A 380 15.41 -9.58 -16.40
CA LYS A 380 16.47 -8.89 -15.67
C LYS A 380 16.20 -9.01 -14.16
N GLN A 381 17.20 -9.48 -13.39
CA GLN A 381 17.08 -9.60 -11.93
C GLN A 381 16.62 -8.27 -11.30
N ARG A 382 15.48 -8.31 -10.61
CA ARG A 382 14.95 -7.23 -9.77
C ARG A 382 15.44 -7.39 -8.32
N TRP A 383 15.27 -6.34 -7.53
CA TRP A 383 15.43 -6.36 -6.07
C TRP A 383 14.06 -6.08 -5.45
N GLU A 384 13.85 -6.45 -4.19
CA GLU A 384 12.60 -6.13 -3.49
C GLU A 384 12.46 -4.59 -3.35
N GLU A 385 11.40 -4.03 -3.93
CA GLU A 385 11.25 -2.58 -4.04
C GLU A 385 10.45 -1.98 -2.86
N GLY A 386 10.81 -0.76 -2.47
CA GLY A 386 10.06 0.00 -1.48
C GLY A 386 8.71 0.50 -2.02
N SER A 387 7.90 1.11 -1.16
CA SER A 387 6.62 1.72 -1.56
C SER A 387 6.80 2.97 -2.45
N SER A 388 8.03 3.36 -2.77
CA SER A 388 8.37 4.29 -3.87
C SER A 388 8.00 3.74 -5.25
N ALA A 389 7.94 2.41 -5.44
CA ALA A 389 7.58 1.79 -6.71
C ALA A 389 6.17 2.18 -7.21
N TYR A 390 5.22 2.40 -6.30
CA TYR A 390 3.85 2.82 -6.65
C TYR A 390 3.81 4.14 -7.44
N GLU A 391 4.72 5.10 -7.19
CA GLU A 391 4.75 6.36 -7.96
C GLU A 391 5.11 6.11 -9.43
N ARG A 392 6.07 5.22 -9.68
CA ARG A 392 6.44 4.79 -11.04
C ARG A 392 5.27 4.07 -11.72
N TYR A 393 4.63 3.12 -11.03
CA TYR A 393 3.51 2.37 -11.60
C TYR A 393 2.31 3.26 -11.92
N PHE A 394 1.81 4.06 -10.97
CA PHE A 394 0.65 4.92 -11.20
C PHE A 394 0.89 5.97 -12.30
N LYS A 395 2.13 6.45 -12.44
CA LYS A 395 2.53 7.34 -13.53
C LYS A 395 2.51 6.67 -14.90
N ALA A 396 2.89 5.39 -14.97
CA ALA A 396 2.77 4.60 -16.20
C ALA A 396 1.29 4.29 -16.51
N MET A 397 0.51 3.88 -15.51
CA MET A 397 -0.92 3.61 -15.61
C MET A 397 -1.72 4.84 -16.10
N GLY A 398 -1.66 5.94 -15.35
CA GLY A 398 -2.37 7.18 -15.69
C GLY A 398 -1.89 7.82 -17.00
N GLY A 399 -0.60 7.61 -17.35
CA GLY A 399 -0.04 7.96 -18.66
C GLY A 399 -0.62 7.17 -19.83
N ASN A 400 -1.16 5.98 -19.57
CA ASN A 400 -1.81 5.10 -20.54
C ASN A 400 -3.34 5.05 -20.38
N GLY A 401 -3.94 5.91 -19.55
CA GLY A 401 -5.39 6.03 -19.41
C GLY A 401 -6.04 4.94 -18.55
N GLU A 402 -5.25 4.15 -17.82
CA GLU A 402 -5.73 3.32 -16.72
C GLU A 402 -6.17 4.23 -15.56
N ASN A 403 -7.13 3.75 -14.77
CA ASN A 403 -7.82 4.53 -13.72
C ASN A 403 -8.18 3.73 -12.45
N LEU A 404 -7.96 2.40 -12.42
CA LEU A 404 -8.16 1.56 -11.23
C LEU A 404 -6.96 0.63 -11.03
N THR A 405 -6.58 0.42 -9.78
CA THR A 405 -5.69 -0.66 -9.34
C THR A 405 -6.18 -1.27 -8.03
N GLU A 406 -5.55 -2.34 -7.58
CA GLU A 406 -5.79 -2.98 -6.29
C GLU A 406 -4.49 -3.07 -5.50
N ILE A 407 -4.57 -2.85 -4.19
CA ILE A 407 -3.42 -2.83 -3.28
C ILE A 407 -3.79 -3.53 -1.97
N TRP A 408 -2.91 -4.41 -1.50
CA TRP A 408 -3.13 -5.16 -0.26
C TRP A 408 -2.47 -4.49 0.96
N SER A 409 -3.19 -4.46 2.08
CA SER A 409 -2.68 -4.10 3.41
C SER A 409 -1.86 -5.26 4.03
N ALA A 410 -0.92 -5.82 3.26
CA ALA A 410 -0.21 -7.06 3.57
C ALA A 410 0.87 -6.90 4.65
N ALA A 411 1.30 -8.01 5.28
CA ALA A 411 2.35 -7.97 6.29
C ALA A 411 3.69 -7.39 5.77
N TRP A 412 4.01 -7.67 4.49
CA TRP A 412 5.20 -7.18 3.78
C TRP A 412 4.99 -5.82 3.08
N SER A 413 3.77 -5.30 2.99
CA SER A 413 3.50 -4.02 2.31
C SER A 413 2.26 -3.32 2.87
N LEU A 414 2.42 -2.08 3.36
CA LEU A 414 1.36 -1.17 3.81
C LEU A 414 0.46 -1.68 4.96
N GLY A 415 0.62 -2.91 5.43
CA GLY A 415 -0.12 -3.48 6.55
C GLY A 415 0.01 -2.67 7.83
N LEU A 416 -1.10 -2.48 8.53
CA LEU A 416 -1.14 -1.72 9.78
C LEU A 416 -0.88 -2.56 11.03
N GLU A 417 -1.21 -3.86 11.02
CA GLU A 417 -1.19 -4.71 12.21
C GLU A 417 -0.56 -6.07 11.90
N TRP A 418 0.52 -6.42 12.61
CA TRP A 418 1.21 -7.70 12.49
C TRP A 418 2.06 -8.02 13.74
N THR A 419 2.84 -9.10 13.70
CA THR A 419 3.64 -9.58 14.83
C THR A 419 4.77 -8.61 15.21
N PRO A 420 5.00 -8.31 16.50
CA PRO A 420 6.07 -7.42 16.96
C PRO A 420 7.48 -8.02 16.86
N ARG A 421 7.64 -9.14 16.14
CA ARG A 421 8.93 -9.67 15.69
C ARG A 421 9.44 -8.97 14.43
N TRP A 422 8.60 -8.20 13.73
CA TRP A 422 8.94 -7.46 12.50
C TRP A 422 9.05 -5.95 12.77
N ARG A 423 9.97 -5.23 12.09
CA ARG A 423 10.24 -3.79 12.28
C ARG A 423 8.97 -2.96 12.06
N GLY A 424 8.66 -2.02 12.97
CA GLY A 424 7.51 -1.13 12.87
C GLY A 424 6.16 -1.70 13.28
N TYR A 425 6.06 -3.00 13.58
CA TYR A 425 4.83 -3.64 14.06
C TYR A 425 4.85 -3.82 15.58
N HIS A 426 3.71 -3.55 16.22
CA HIS A 426 3.61 -3.54 17.69
C HIS A 426 2.51 -4.48 18.25
N GLY A 427 1.92 -5.33 17.42
CA GLY A 427 0.84 -6.27 17.79
C GLY A 427 -0.57 -5.68 17.69
N ILE A 428 -1.56 -6.43 18.20
CA ILE A 428 -2.99 -6.13 18.03
C ILE A 428 -3.36 -4.75 18.60
N GLY A 429 -4.03 -3.93 17.79
CA GLY A 429 -4.48 -2.60 18.15
C GLY A 429 -3.37 -1.54 18.27
N GLN A 430 -2.15 -1.83 17.82
CA GLN A 430 -1.01 -0.90 17.87
C GLN A 430 -0.43 -0.74 16.46
N TYR A 431 -0.96 0.24 15.72
CA TYR A 431 -0.77 0.33 14.28
C TYR A 431 0.62 0.84 13.87
N ASN A 432 1.17 0.22 12.83
CA ASN A 432 2.45 0.55 12.20
C ASN A 432 2.39 1.95 11.58
N MET A 433 3.04 2.91 12.25
CA MET A 433 3.01 4.32 11.86
C MET A 433 3.81 4.62 10.59
N MET A 434 4.82 3.81 10.28
CA MET A 434 5.60 3.91 9.04
C MET A 434 4.72 3.54 7.84
N ASN A 435 4.11 2.35 7.87
CA ASN A 435 3.19 1.89 6.82
C ASN A 435 1.97 2.81 6.67
N ALA A 436 1.45 3.36 7.78
CA ALA A 436 0.35 4.32 7.74
C ALA A 436 0.74 5.66 7.09
N TRP A 437 2.01 6.09 7.21
CA TRP A 437 2.54 7.26 6.50
C TRP A 437 2.87 6.94 5.03
N GLU A 438 3.35 5.74 4.74
CA GLU A 438 3.54 5.28 3.36
C GLU A 438 2.24 5.32 2.56
N MET A 439 1.14 4.80 3.10
CA MET A 439 -0.16 4.83 2.42
C MET A 439 -0.68 6.26 2.17
N ASP A 440 -0.34 7.25 3.02
CA ASP A 440 -0.64 8.66 2.72
C ASP A 440 0.09 9.18 1.46
N ASN A 441 1.30 8.67 1.18
CA ASN A 441 2.06 9.01 -0.02
C ASN A 441 1.56 8.24 -1.25
N VAL A 442 1.21 6.96 -1.09
CA VAL A 442 0.58 6.15 -2.14
C VAL A 442 -0.72 6.80 -2.62
N LEU A 443 -1.58 7.23 -1.69
CA LEU A 443 -2.81 7.98 -2.03
C LEU A 443 -2.53 9.31 -2.73
N ALA A 444 -1.57 10.09 -2.24
CA ALA A 444 -1.20 11.35 -2.90
C ALA A 444 -0.68 11.14 -4.34
N SER A 445 0.00 10.03 -4.60
CA SER A 445 0.43 9.64 -5.95
C SER A 445 -0.72 9.13 -6.82
N ALA A 446 -1.66 8.37 -6.25
CA ALA A 446 -2.87 7.94 -6.93
C ALA A 446 -3.74 9.15 -7.33
N GLU A 447 -3.94 10.11 -6.43
CA GLU A 447 -4.64 11.38 -6.69
C GLU A 447 -3.97 12.18 -7.83
N ALA A 448 -2.63 12.27 -7.82
CA ALA A 448 -1.87 12.98 -8.84
C ALA A 448 -1.99 12.35 -10.25
N ASN A 449 -2.08 11.02 -10.32
CA ASN A 449 -2.16 10.26 -11.57
C ASN A 449 -3.61 9.86 -11.96
N ARG A 450 -4.62 10.21 -11.14
CA ARG A 450 -6.05 9.85 -11.29
C ARG A 450 -6.34 8.36 -11.21
N ILE A 451 -5.52 7.63 -10.44
CA ILE A 451 -5.75 6.22 -10.12
C ILE A 451 -6.70 6.13 -8.93
N LEU A 452 -7.67 5.22 -9.02
CA LEU A 452 -8.51 4.75 -7.93
C LEU A 452 -7.91 3.44 -7.37
N ILE A 453 -8.09 3.17 -6.09
CA ILE A 453 -7.54 1.99 -5.39
C ILE A 453 -8.68 1.15 -4.80
N ASN A 454 -8.80 -0.11 -5.24
CA ASN A 454 -9.47 -1.15 -4.47
C ASN A 454 -8.56 -1.48 -3.26
N TYR A 455 -8.97 -1.14 -2.04
CA TYR A 455 -8.11 -1.28 -0.86
C TYR A 455 -8.44 -2.56 -0.10
N VAL A 456 -7.55 -3.55 -0.16
CA VAL A 456 -7.75 -4.86 0.47
C VAL A 456 -7.24 -4.84 1.92
N VAL A 457 -8.16 -4.96 2.87
CA VAL A 457 -7.87 -4.87 4.32
C VAL A 457 -7.17 -6.14 4.83
N HIS A 458 -7.63 -7.31 4.40
CA HIS A 458 -6.96 -8.59 4.67
C HIS A 458 -6.70 -9.37 3.38
N ASN A 459 -5.43 -9.71 3.14
CA ASN A 459 -5.13 -10.81 2.22
C ASN A 459 -5.45 -12.16 2.88
N HIS A 460 -5.86 -13.15 2.09
CA HIS A 460 -6.28 -14.47 2.59
C HIS A 460 -5.26 -15.13 3.52
N GLY A 461 -3.96 -15.08 3.16
CA GLY A 461 -2.86 -15.79 3.84
C GLY A 461 -2.78 -15.53 5.35
N LYS A 462 -3.07 -14.30 5.78
CA LYS A 462 -3.19 -13.91 7.20
C LYS A 462 -4.01 -14.90 8.02
N PHE A 463 -5.11 -15.40 7.47
CA PHE A 463 -6.06 -16.29 8.13
C PHE A 463 -6.26 -17.61 7.36
N GLY A 464 -5.34 -17.99 6.48
CA GLY A 464 -5.27 -19.30 5.83
C GLY A 464 -4.25 -20.23 6.50
N THR A 465 -4.50 -21.53 6.51
CA THR A 465 -3.52 -22.56 6.96
C THR A 465 -3.00 -23.46 5.84
N LEU A 466 -3.46 -23.27 4.61
CA LEU A 466 -3.17 -24.12 3.45
C LEU A 466 -2.34 -23.32 2.43
N ASP A 467 -3.01 -22.44 1.69
CA ASP A 467 -2.47 -21.61 0.62
C ASP A 467 -1.90 -20.29 1.18
N ASP A 468 -0.72 -19.87 0.68
CA ASP A 468 0.12 -18.73 1.12
C ASP A 468 0.04 -18.42 2.64
N LYS A 469 0.10 -19.48 3.46
CA LYS A 469 -0.23 -19.45 4.90
C LYS A 469 0.65 -18.49 5.71
N GLU A 470 0.01 -17.60 6.46
CA GLU A 470 0.66 -16.73 7.45
C GLU A 470 0.14 -16.96 8.89
N TRP A 471 -0.83 -17.86 9.09
CA TRP A 471 -1.46 -18.08 10.40
C TRP A 471 -0.47 -18.42 11.54
N GLU A 472 0.66 -19.06 11.23
CA GLU A 472 1.72 -19.36 12.20
C GLU A 472 2.53 -18.13 12.66
N HIS A 473 2.36 -16.98 12.00
CA HIS A 473 2.98 -15.69 12.36
C HIS A 473 1.96 -14.62 12.75
N ASN A 474 0.68 -14.83 12.42
CA ASN A 474 -0.43 -13.95 12.77
C ASN A 474 -0.49 -13.68 14.30
N PRO A 475 -0.63 -12.40 14.74
CA PRO A 475 -0.65 -12.03 16.15
C PRO A 475 -1.95 -12.42 16.89
N PHE A 476 -3.05 -12.76 16.19
CA PHE A 476 -4.28 -13.27 16.80
C PHE A 476 -4.17 -14.74 17.23
N ASN A 477 -3.24 -15.51 16.64
CA ASN A 477 -2.99 -16.89 17.00
C ASN A 477 -2.44 -17.01 18.42
N ALA A 478 -3.08 -17.83 19.27
CA ALA A 478 -2.70 -18.08 20.65
C ALA A 478 -1.25 -18.59 20.80
N ALA A 479 -0.69 -19.30 19.80
CA ALA A 479 0.71 -19.73 19.79
C ALA A 479 1.71 -18.55 19.72
N ASN A 480 1.27 -17.38 19.25
CA ASN A 480 2.06 -16.13 19.23
C ASN A 480 1.74 -15.19 20.40
N GLY A 481 0.94 -15.63 21.38
CA GLY A 481 0.44 -14.78 22.48
C GLY A 481 -0.87 -14.05 22.15
N GLY A 482 -1.50 -14.38 21.01
CA GLY A 482 -2.86 -13.98 20.69
C GLY A 482 -3.91 -14.73 21.51
N TYR A 483 -5.12 -14.83 20.98
CA TYR A 483 -6.28 -15.32 21.74
C TYR A 483 -7.29 -16.17 20.95
N LEU A 484 -7.01 -16.45 19.68
CA LEU A 484 -7.73 -17.40 18.83
C LEU A 484 -6.91 -18.69 18.71
N ALA A 485 -7.55 -19.85 18.82
CA ALA A 485 -6.94 -21.13 18.52
C ALA A 485 -6.90 -21.41 17.01
N LEU A 486 -7.92 -20.92 16.27
CA LEU A 486 -8.13 -21.22 14.87
C LEU A 486 -8.52 -19.96 14.07
N PRO A 487 -8.16 -19.84 12.78
CA PRO A 487 -8.37 -18.62 12.01
C PRO A 487 -9.85 -18.28 11.80
N GLU A 488 -10.73 -19.27 11.62
CA GLU A 488 -12.16 -19.01 11.45
C GLU A 488 -12.85 -18.42 12.69
N GLU A 489 -12.21 -18.47 13.87
CA GLU A 489 -12.70 -17.80 15.09
C GLU A 489 -12.63 -16.27 14.96
N TYR A 490 -11.86 -15.72 14.00
CA TYR A 490 -11.80 -14.28 13.72
C TYR A 490 -13.17 -13.69 13.35
N PHE A 491 -14.03 -14.49 12.72
CA PHE A 491 -15.37 -14.08 12.28
C PHE A 491 -16.42 -14.12 13.39
N THR A 492 -16.10 -14.67 14.57
CA THR A 492 -17.06 -14.91 15.67
C THR A 492 -16.61 -14.42 17.04
N ASP A 493 -15.31 -14.34 17.31
CA ASP A 493 -14.81 -13.88 18.61
C ASP A 493 -15.08 -12.38 18.81
N PRO A 494 -15.74 -11.96 19.90
CA PRO A 494 -16.10 -10.56 20.11
C PRO A 494 -14.89 -9.62 20.26
N ARG A 495 -13.70 -10.16 20.60
CA ARG A 495 -12.44 -9.41 20.68
C ARG A 495 -11.88 -9.19 19.27
N ALA A 496 -11.93 -10.19 18.40
CA ALA A 496 -11.52 -10.07 16.99
C ALA A 496 -12.44 -9.09 16.24
N ILE A 497 -13.76 -9.19 16.47
CA ILE A 497 -14.75 -8.25 15.94
C ILE A 497 -14.49 -6.82 16.45
N LYS A 498 -14.11 -6.62 17.72
CA LYS A 498 -13.68 -5.29 18.22
C LYS A 498 -12.39 -4.81 17.53
N SER A 499 -11.39 -5.68 17.36
CA SER A 499 -10.14 -5.35 16.67
C SER A 499 -10.37 -4.89 15.22
N PHE A 500 -11.19 -5.61 14.43
CA PHE A 500 -11.48 -5.21 13.06
C PHE A 500 -12.19 -3.85 12.99
N ARG A 501 -13.16 -3.59 13.88
CA ARG A 501 -13.83 -2.28 13.94
C ARG A 501 -12.87 -1.15 14.30
N SER A 502 -11.95 -1.36 15.25
CA SER A 502 -10.90 -0.39 15.57
C SER A 502 -9.95 -0.13 14.39
N LEU A 503 -9.58 -1.19 13.66
CA LEU A 503 -8.73 -1.10 12.47
C LEU A 503 -9.41 -0.28 11.38
N MET A 504 -10.66 -0.60 11.03
CA MET A 504 -11.44 0.18 10.07
C MET A 504 -11.67 1.62 10.52
N ARG A 505 -11.86 1.88 11.83
CA ARG A 505 -11.96 3.26 12.35
C ARG A 505 -10.72 4.08 12.04
N TYR A 506 -9.52 3.50 12.16
CA TYR A 506 -8.26 4.17 11.84
C TYR A 506 -8.05 4.33 10.32
N ILE A 507 -8.34 3.29 9.53
CA ILE A 507 -8.31 3.31 8.05
C ILE A 507 -9.22 4.43 7.52
N ILE A 508 -10.50 4.44 7.93
CA ILE A 508 -11.51 5.40 7.48
C ILE A 508 -11.14 6.81 7.92
N SER A 509 -10.83 7.05 9.19
CA SER A 509 -10.48 8.41 9.69
C SER A 509 -9.21 8.98 9.03
N ARG A 510 -8.28 8.13 8.58
CA ARG A 510 -7.06 8.57 7.89
C ARG A 510 -7.24 8.73 6.38
N TRP A 511 -7.98 7.85 5.69
CA TRP A 511 -7.95 7.74 4.22
C TRP A 511 -9.27 7.97 3.48
N SER A 512 -10.44 7.81 4.12
CA SER A 512 -11.75 7.97 3.44
C SER A 512 -11.96 9.36 2.80
N HIS A 513 -11.26 10.40 3.25
CA HIS A 513 -11.29 11.71 2.62
C HIS A 513 -10.77 11.76 1.16
N SER A 514 -10.10 10.72 0.66
CA SER A 514 -9.51 10.69 -0.68
C SER A 514 -10.47 10.10 -1.70
N THR A 515 -10.78 10.83 -2.78
CA THR A 515 -11.53 10.28 -3.92
C THR A 515 -10.77 9.23 -4.72
N SER A 516 -9.50 8.96 -4.38
CA SER A 516 -8.72 7.85 -4.93
C SER A 516 -8.94 6.51 -4.20
N ILE A 517 -9.77 6.45 -3.15
CA ILE A 517 -10.33 5.17 -2.69
C ILE A 517 -11.49 4.79 -3.62
N PHE A 518 -11.41 3.63 -4.28
CA PHE A 518 -12.52 3.05 -5.02
C PHE A 518 -13.50 2.36 -4.07
N ALA A 519 -12.97 1.49 -3.22
CA ALA A 519 -13.72 0.63 -2.33
C ALA A 519 -12.87 0.13 -1.15
N TRP A 520 -13.55 -0.27 -0.08
CA TRP A 520 -13.00 -1.08 1.01
C TRP A 520 -13.28 -2.56 0.70
N GLU A 521 -12.26 -3.28 0.26
CA GLU A 521 -12.34 -4.73 0.11
C GLU A 521 -11.94 -5.40 1.43
N LEU A 522 -12.86 -6.14 2.04
CA LEU A 522 -12.64 -6.69 3.38
C LEU A 522 -11.62 -7.85 3.34
N TRP A 523 -11.66 -8.65 2.26
CA TRP A 523 -10.81 -9.82 2.03
C TRP A 523 -10.49 -10.01 0.54
N SER A 524 -9.22 -10.30 0.22
CA SER A 524 -8.89 -11.09 -0.98
C SER A 524 -9.14 -12.57 -0.72
N GLU A 525 -9.45 -13.32 -1.79
CA GLU A 525 -9.57 -14.77 -1.85
C GLU A 525 -10.21 -15.41 -0.59
N LEU A 526 -11.40 -14.94 -0.18
CA LEU A 526 -12.04 -15.33 1.09
C LEU A 526 -12.19 -16.85 1.24
N ASP A 527 -12.32 -17.59 0.14
CA ASP A 527 -12.45 -19.05 0.14
C ASP A 527 -11.16 -19.84 0.41
N LEU A 528 -10.00 -19.18 0.39
CA LEU A 528 -8.72 -19.74 0.87
C LEU A 528 -8.50 -19.52 2.38
N THR A 529 -9.38 -18.76 3.06
CA THR A 529 -9.30 -18.55 4.51
C THR A 529 -9.82 -19.74 5.32
N GLY A 530 -9.40 -19.82 6.58
CA GLY A 530 -9.81 -20.84 7.55
C GLY A 530 -8.85 -22.03 7.64
N SER A 531 -9.22 -22.98 8.50
CA SER A 531 -8.47 -24.22 8.73
C SER A 531 -9.03 -25.47 8.00
N ASN A 532 -10.25 -25.38 7.44
CA ASN A 532 -10.99 -26.49 6.82
C ASN A 532 -11.12 -27.77 7.69
N LYS A 533 -10.97 -27.64 9.02
CA LYS A 533 -10.89 -28.73 10.02
C LYS A 533 -12.02 -29.77 10.02
N ASP A 534 -13.19 -29.40 9.50
CA ASP A 534 -14.44 -30.16 9.48
C ASP A 534 -14.92 -30.44 8.04
N GLY A 535 -14.12 -30.09 7.03
CA GLY A 535 -14.47 -30.21 5.62
C GLY A 535 -15.41 -29.11 5.08
N ILE A 536 -15.77 -28.10 5.88
CA ILE A 536 -16.63 -26.98 5.46
C ILE A 536 -15.74 -25.77 5.11
N PRO A 537 -15.71 -25.32 3.83
CA PRO A 537 -14.96 -24.13 3.43
C PRO A 537 -15.43 -22.89 4.19
N ASN A 538 -14.49 -22.12 4.76
CA ASN A 538 -14.80 -21.04 5.70
C ASN A 538 -15.83 -20.03 5.15
N TYR A 539 -15.60 -19.55 3.94
CA TYR A 539 -16.46 -18.57 3.26
C TYR A 539 -17.93 -18.99 3.08
N ARG A 540 -18.27 -20.28 3.20
CA ARG A 540 -19.65 -20.81 3.09
C ARG A 540 -20.38 -20.91 4.44
N ARG A 541 -19.71 -20.59 5.54
CA ARG A 541 -20.29 -20.67 6.90
C ARG A 541 -21.27 -19.50 7.15
N PRO A 542 -22.46 -19.73 7.77
CA PRO A 542 -23.41 -18.67 8.09
C PRO A 542 -22.79 -17.54 8.93
N GLU A 543 -21.93 -17.87 9.88
CA GLU A 543 -21.22 -16.91 10.73
C GLU A 543 -20.31 -15.95 9.93
N VAL A 544 -19.75 -16.39 8.80
CA VAL A 544 -18.97 -15.51 7.91
C VAL A 544 -19.90 -14.54 7.16
N VAL A 545 -21.09 -15.00 6.72
CA VAL A 545 -22.10 -14.11 6.11
C VAL A 545 -22.60 -13.07 7.12
N ASP A 546 -22.81 -13.49 8.37
CA ASP A 546 -23.24 -12.61 9.45
C ASP A 546 -22.16 -11.60 9.85
N TRP A 547 -20.88 -11.99 9.84
CA TRP A 547 -19.74 -11.08 10.02
C TRP A 547 -19.68 -10.03 8.92
N HIS A 548 -19.81 -10.41 7.64
CA HIS A 548 -19.81 -9.45 6.52
C HIS A 548 -20.94 -8.42 6.66
N ARG A 549 -22.14 -8.86 7.07
CA ARG A 549 -23.27 -7.97 7.35
C ARG A 549 -23.01 -7.02 8.52
N LEU A 550 -22.40 -7.52 9.59
CA LEU A 550 -22.10 -6.74 10.80
C LEU A 550 -20.98 -5.71 10.55
N MET A 551 -19.92 -6.09 9.86
CA MET A 551 -18.79 -5.22 9.53
C MET A 551 -19.12 -4.24 8.41
N GLY A 552 -19.87 -4.66 7.40
CA GLY A 552 -20.38 -3.77 6.36
C GLY A 552 -21.23 -2.64 6.95
N ARG A 553 -22.17 -2.94 7.87
CA ARG A 553 -22.91 -1.91 8.63
C ARG A 553 -21.98 -0.99 9.41
N ALA A 554 -21.05 -1.55 10.17
CA ALA A 554 -20.11 -0.74 10.95
C ALA A 554 -19.28 0.20 10.07
N ILE A 555 -18.85 -0.22 8.88
CA ILE A 555 -18.14 0.62 7.92
C ILE A 555 -19.06 1.71 7.37
N LYS A 556 -20.29 1.38 6.92
CA LYS A 556 -21.27 2.36 6.41
C LYS A 556 -21.71 3.38 7.48
N ASP A 557 -21.75 2.99 8.76
CA ASP A 557 -22.01 3.89 9.90
C ASP A 557 -20.81 4.82 10.21
N MET A 558 -19.59 4.42 9.83
CA MET A 558 -18.34 5.08 10.20
C MET A 558 -17.70 5.89 9.06
N ASP A 559 -17.99 5.57 7.80
CA ASP A 559 -17.48 6.26 6.61
C ASP A 559 -18.42 7.39 6.17
N PRO A 560 -18.07 8.67 6.39
CA PRO A 560 -18.93 9.81 6.08
C PRO A 560 -19.07 10.10 4.58
N TYR A 561 -18.38 9.34 3.71
CA TYR A 561 -18.45 9.45 2.26
C TYR A 561 -19.07 8.23 1.58
N ASP A 562 -19.47 7.18 2.32
CA ASP A 562 -20.17 5.99 1.79
C ASP A 562 -19.39 5.28 0.66
N HIS A 563 -18.11 4.96 0.88
CA HIS A 563 -17.33 4.18 -0.08
C HIS A 563 -17.97 2.81 -0.33
N MET A 564 -17.73 2.27 -1.53
CA MET A 564 -18.18 0.93 -1.87
C MET A 564 -17.46 -0.11 -1.00
N ILE A 565 -18.15 -1.20 -0.67
CA ILE A 565 -17.59 -2.32 0.09
C ILE A 565 -17.66 -3.58 -0.78
N THR A 566 -16.59 -4.38 -0.80
CA THR A 566 -16.59 -5.68 -1.48
C THR A 566 -15.77 -6.73 -0.71
N THR A 567 -15.71 -7.93 -1.26
CA THR A 567 -14.90 -9.07 -0.81
C THR A 567 -14.81 -10.04 -1.99
N HIS A 568 -13.60 -10.48 -2.35
CA HIS A 568 -13.39 -11.35 -3.51
C HIS A 568 -13.14 -12.82 -3.14
N VAL A 569 -13.28 -13.68 -4.14
CA VAL A 569 -13.10 -15.14 -4.05
C VAL A 569 -12.19 -15.62 -5.17
N CYS A 570 -11.40 -16.65 -4.86
CA CYS A 570 -10.38 -17.23 -5.70
C CYS A 570 -10.99 -17.90 -6.96
N THR A 571 -10.14 -18.14 -7.97
CA THR A 571 -10.42 -18.97 -9.16
C THR A 571 -11.45 -18.39 -10.13
N ASP A 572 -12.74 -18.48 -9.82
CA ASP A 572 -13.83 -18.10 -10.72
C ASP A 572 -15.19 -17.91 -9.99
N TYR A 573 -16.22 -17.57 -10.77
CA TYR A 573 -17.59 -17.31 -10.28
C TYR A 573 -18.25 -18.50 -9.56
N THR A 574 -17.79 -19.74 -9.74
CA THR A 574 -18.32 -20.92 -9.02
C THR A 574 -17.94 -20.90 -7.53
N ARG A 575 -16.98 -20.05 -7.14
CA ARG A 575 -16.61 -19.79 -5.73
C ARG A 575 -17.45 -18.70 -5.07
N GLN A 576 -18.31 -17.97 -5.79
CA GLN A 576 -19.10 -16.90 -5.17
C GLN A 576 -20.07 -17.39 -4.10
N ASN A 577 -20.01 -16.80 -2.89
CA ASN A 577 -21.05 -16.99 -1.89
C ASN A 577 -22.20 -16.01 -2.17
N VAL A 578 -23.24 -16.52 -2.84
CA VAL A 578 -24.46 -15.79 -3.19
C VAL A 578 -25.14 -15.12 -1.99
N GLN A 579 -24.95 -15.60 -0.76
CA GLN A 579 -25.50 -14.97 0.45
C GLN A 579 -24.72 -13.72 0.87
N ILE A 580 -23.40 -13.66 0.59
CA ILE A 580 -22.56 -12.47 0.80
C ILE A 580 -22.83 -11.47 -0.32
N VAL A 581 -22.83 -11.93 -1.58
CA VAL A 581 -23.12 -11.07 -2.75
C VAL A 581 -24.52 -10.45 -2.68
N ALA A 582 -25.50 -11.11 -2.03
CA ALA A 582 -26.84 -10.56 -1.82
C ALA A 582 -26.97 -9.55 -0.66
N LEU A 583 -25.96 -9.38 0.21
CA LEU A 583 -26.03 -8.44 1.33
C LEU A 583 -26.15 -6.99 0.83
N PRO A 584 -27.09 -6.15 1.31
CA PRO A 584 -27.17 -4.74 0.92
C PRO A 584 -25.95 -3.92 1.37
N GLU A 585 -25.12 -4.46 2.27
CA GLU A 585 -23.86 -3.86 2.73
C GLU A 585 -22.65 -4.14 1.82
N ILE A 586 -22.81 -5.00 0.79
CA ILE A 586 -21.78 -5.29 -0.22
C ILE A 586 -22.21 -4.63 -1.54
N ASP A 587 -21.42 -3.70 -2.07
CA ASP A 587 -21.83 -2.86 -3.20
C ASP A 587 -21.64 -3.52 -4.57
N PHE A 588 -20.57 -4.32 -4.75
CA PHE A 588 -20.30 -5.06 -5.99
C PHE A 588 -19.68 -6.44 -5.73
N ALA A 589 -19.79 -7.34 -6.69
CA ALA A 589 -19.15 -8.66 -6.66
C ALA A 589 -17.73 -8.58 -7.23
N ALA A 590 -16.72 -8.81 -6.39
CA ALA A 590 -15.34 -9.00 -6.80
C ALA A 590 -15.00 -10.51 -6.85
N LEU A 591 -14.12 -10.94 -7.76
CA LEU A 591 -13.64 -12.31 -7.93
C LEU A 591 -12.48 -12.41 -8.92
N ASP A 592 -11.87 -13.58 -8.99
CA ASP A 592 -10.89 -13.91 -10.02
C ASP A 592 -11.52 -14.40 -11.34
N ALA A 593 -10.66 -14.56 -12.36
CA ALA A 593 -10.94 -15.33 -13.57
C ALA A 593 -9.70 -16.13 -14.03
N TYR A 594 -9.16 -16.99 -13.17
CA TYR A 594 -8.01 -17.85 -13.48
C TYR A 594 -8.42 -19.15 -14.22
N HIS A 595 -7.61 -19.60 -15.17
CA HIS A 595 -7.84 -20.83 -15.95
C HIS A 595 -6.55 -21.54 -16.42
N SER A 596 -6.54 -22.87 -16.41
CA SER A 596 -5.42 -23.67 -16.95
C SER A 596 -5.61 -24.10 -18.42
N SER A 597 -6.45 -23.39 -19.17
CA SER A 597 -6.62 -23.60 -20.62
C SER A 597 -5.34 -23.24 -21.38
N PRO A 598 -4.92 -24.03 -22.40
CA PRO A 598 -3.83 -23.63 -23.30
C PRO A 598 -4.27 -22.55 -24.32
N ASP A 599 -5.57 -22.46 -24.59
CA ASP A 599 -6.16 -21.42 -25.45
C ASP A 599 -6.31 -20.10 -24.67
N PRO A 600 -5.67 -18.99 -25.11
CA PRO A 600 -5.77 -17.67 -24.45
C PRO A 600 -7.16 -17.02 -24.60
N LEU A 601 -7.98 -17.44 -25.57
CA LEU A 601 -9.37 -16.95 -25.68
C LEU A 601 -10.28 -17.46 -24.56
N HIS A 602 -9.84 -18.42 -23.74
CA HIS A 602 -10.67 -19.02 -22.68
C HIS A 602 -11.13 -18.02 -21.61
N ILE A 603 -10.43 -16.89 -21.43
CA ILE A 603 -10.88 -15.78 -20.59
C ILE A 603 -12.21 -15.18 -21.07
N VAL A 604 -12.51 -15.24 -22.37
CA VAL A 604 -13.70 -14.65 -22.98
C VAL A 604 -15.00 -15.36 -22.55
N PRO A 605 -15.18 -16.69 -22.69
CA PRO A 605 -16.35 -17.37 -22.13
C PRO A 605 -16.38 -17.34 -20.60
N LEU A 606 -15.23 -17.31 -19.92
CA LEU A 606 -15.17 -17.20 -18.46
C LEU A 606 -15.74 -15.86 -17.97
N MET A 607 -15.35 -14.74 -18.59
CA MET A 607 -15.93 -13.42 -18.31
C MET A 607 -17.43 -13.34 -18.62
N VAL A 608 -17.91 -14.00 -19.70
CA VAL A 608 -19.34 -14.07 -20.00
C VAL A 608 -20.10 -14.80 -18.89
N GLN A 609 -19.62 -15.98 -18.46
CA GLN A 609 -20.26 -16.76 -17.38
C GLN A 609 -20.21 -16.00 -16.04
N THR A 610 -19.11 -15.33 -15.73
CA THR A 610 -18.98 -14.42 -14.58
C THR A 610 -20.00 -13.28 -14.64
N ALA A 611 -20.22 -12.68 -15.81
CA ALA A 611 -21.24 -11.64 -15.99
C ALA A 611 -22.66 -12.22 -15.86
N GLU A 612 -22.97 -13.34 -16.49
CA GLU A 612 -24.29 -13.99 -16.41
C GLU A 612 -24.64 -14.41 -14.97
N PHE A 613 -23.68 -14.98 -14.25
CA PHE A 613 -23.86 -15.40 -12.85
C PHE A 613 -24.10 -14.22 -11.91
N ASN A 614 -23.35 -13.12 -12.05
CA ASN A 614 -23.40 -12.03 -11.06
C ASN A 614 -24.45 -10.95 -11.37
N ASN A 615 -24.77 -10.67 -12.64
CA ASN A 615 -25.71 -9.59 -12.99
C ASN A 615 -27.13 -9.80 -12.43
N GLN A 616 -27.53 -11.04 -12.12
CA GLN A 616 -28.83 -11.34 -11.50
C GLN A 616 -28.99 -10.75 -10.09
N PHE A 617 -27.89 -10.42 -9.39
CA PHE A 617 -27.94 -9.78 -8.07
C PHE A 617 -28.20 -8.27 -8.14
N GLY A 618 -28.25 -7.67 -9.35
CA GLY A 618 -28.51 -6.25 -9.54
C GLY A 618 -27.37 -5.35 -9.01
N LYS A 619 -26.12 -5.80 -9.18
CA LYS A 619 -24.89 -5.13 -8.73
C LYS A 619 -23.81 -5.21 -9.81
N PRO A 620 -22.74 -4.38 -9.75
CA PRO A 620 -21.62 -4.53 -10.65
C PRO A 620 -20.86 -5.82 -10.33
N VAL A 621 -20.17 -6.34 -11.34
CA VAL A 621 -19.19 -7.41 -11.17
C VAL A 621 -17.84 -6.96 -11.74
N LEU A 622 -16.78 -7.12 -10.95
CA LEU A 622 -15.41 -6.78 -11.32
C LEU A 622 -14.53 -8.02 -11.15
N VAL A 623 -13.68 -8.29 -12.14
CA VAL A 623 -12.66 -9.32 -12.02
C VAL A 623 -11.39 -8.65 -11.49
N THR A 624 -11.08 -8.87 -10.22
CA THR A 624 -9.97 -8.23 -9.47
C THR A 624 -8.62 -8.89 -9.73
N GLU A 625 -8.63 -10.16 -10.15
CA GLU A 625 -7.45 -10.89 -10.61
C GLU A 625 -7.73 -11.75 -11.85
N PHE A 626 -6.84 -11.72 -12.84
CA PHE A 626 -6.73 -12.76 -13.86
C PHE A 626 -5.32 -12.80 -14.46
N GLY A 627 -4.98 -13.91 -15.10
CA GLY A 627 -3.70 -14.02 -15.81
C GLY A 627 -3.44 -15.39 -16.43
N GLY A 628 -4.44 -16.00 -17.05
CA GLY A 628 -4.38 -17.41 -17.44
C GLY A 628 -4.33 -18.30 -16.18
N SER A 629 -3.35 -19.19 -16.08
CA SER A 629 -3.17 -20.03 -14.88
C SER A 629 -2.60 -19.21 -13.70
N PRO A 630 -2.99 -19.48 -12.44
CA PRO A 630 -2.45 -18.78 -11.27
C PRO A 630 -0.97 -19.14 -11.00
N PHE A 631 -0.45 -20.18 -11.66
CA PHE A 631 0.98 -20.54 -11.70
C PHE A 631 1.68 -19.94 -12.94
N ALA A 632 1.11 -18.87 -13.50
CA ALA A 632 1.45 -18.25 -14.78
C ALA A 632 1.33 -19.17 -15.99
N SER A 633 1.82 -18.68 -17.13
CA SER A 633 1.86 -19.33 -18.45
C SER A 633 2.95 -18.67 -19.31
N GLY A 634 3.16 -19.12 -20.54
CA GLY A 634 4.15 -18.52 -21.45
C GLY A 634 3.81 -17.07 -21.81
N ILE A 635 4.84 -16.22 -22.00
CA ILE A 635 4.66 -14.75 -22.18
C ILE A 635 3.71 -14.40 -23.34
N LYS A 636 3.78 -15.11 -24.49
CA LYS A 636 2.82 -14.92 -25.60
C LYS A 636 1.38 -15.24 -25.19
N HIS A 637 1.14 -16.39 -24.57
CA HIS A 637 -0.20 -16.74 -24.07
C HIS A 637 -0.71 -15.71 -23.05
N LEU A 638 0.15 -15.20 -22.17
CA LEU A 638 -0.22 -14.15 -21.21
C LEU A 638 -0.54 -12.80 -21.88
N HIS A 639 0.25 -12.39 -22.89
CA HIS A 639 -0.02 -11.22 -23.73
C HIS A 639 -1.36 -11.34 -24.45
N ASP A 640 -1.60 -12.46 -25.13
CA ASP A 640 -2.79 -12.67 -25.93
C ASP A 640 -4.05 -12.88 -25.06
N THR A 641 -3.91 -13.48 -23.87
CA THR A 641 -4.97 -13.53 -22.85
C THR A 641 -5.30 -12.11 -22.35
N LEU A 642 -4.30 -11.26 -22.11
CA LEU A 642 -4.49 -9.86 -21.70
C LEU A 642 -5.20 -9.05 -22.81
N HIS A 643 -4.76 -9.17 -24.07
CA HIS A 643 -5.39 -8.52 -25.21
C HIS A 643 -6.86 -8.95 -25.37
N ALA A 644 -7.13 -10.26 -25.36
CA ALA A 644 -8.49 -10.80 -25.47
C ALA A 644 -9.39 -10.36 -24.30
N ALA A 645 -8.85 -10.33 -23.07
CA ALA A 645 -9.55 -9.88 -21.89
C ALA A 645 -9.93 -8.39 -21.95
N LEU A 646 -8.99 -7.54 -22.37
CA LEU A 646 -9.22 -6.10 -22.53
C LEU A 646 -10.26 -5.82 -23.61
N TRP A 647 -10.11 -6.39 -24.82
CA TRP A 647 -10.98 -6.08 -25.95
C TRP A 647 -12.37 -6.73 -25.91
N ALA A 648 -12.53 -7.85 -25.20
CA ALA A 648 -13.87 -8.38 -24.91
C ALA A 648 -14.61 -7.59 -23.82
N SER A 649 -13.92 -6.90 -22.90
CA SER A 649 -14.56 -6.28 -21.73
C SER A 649 -15.61 -5.19 -22.01
N PRO A 650 -15.53 -4.33 -23.07
CA PRO A 650 -16.63 -3.43 -23.44
C PRO A 650 -17.88 -4.18 -23.90
N ALA A 651 -17.68 -5.35 -24.52
CA ALA A 651 -18.69 -6.21 -25.14
C ALA A 651 -19.31 -7.23 -24.18
N ILE A 652 -18.96 -7.18 -22.90
CA ILE A 652 -19.50 -8.02 -21.82
C ILE A 652 -20.05 -7.10 -20.72
N ALA A 653 -21.14 -7.51 -20.06
CA ALA A 653 -21.75 -6.79 -18.95
C ALA A 653 -20.97 -6.94 -17.63
N LEU A 654 -19.65 -6.72 -17.66
CA LEU A 654 -18.82 -6.48 -16.47
C LEU A 654 -18.84 -5.00 -16.09
N GLY A 655 -18.54 -4.66 -14.84
CA GLY A 655 -18.45 -3.29 -14.35
C GLY A 655 -17.31 -2.48 -14.98
N GLY A 656 -16.15 -3.13 -15.17
CA GLY A 656 -14.94 -2.60 -15.79
C GLY A 656 -14.21 -3.67 -16.63
N CYS A 657 -12.96 -3.42 -17.01
CA CYS A 657 -12.09 -4.48 -17.50
C CYS A 657 -11.64 -5.41 -16.36
N PRO A 658 -11.26 -6.66 -16.64
CA PRO A 658 -10.61 -7.52 -15.65
C PRO A 658 -9.20 -6.99 -15.35
N MET A 659 -8.72 -7.19 -14.11
CA MET A 659 -7.45 -6.64 -13.63
C MET A 659 -6.34 -7.68 -13.65
N PHE A 660 -5.33 -7.44 -14.49
CA PHE A 660 -4.26 -8.42 -14.75
C PHE A 660 -3.32 -8.54 -13.55
N TRP A 661 -2.98 -9.78 -13.19
CA TRP A 661 -2.13 -10.10 -12.03
C TRP A 661 -0.65 -9.88 -12.28
N TRP A 662 -0.17 -10.05 -13.51
CA TRP A 662 1.27 -10.09 -13.78
C TRP A 662 1.89 -8.70 -14.02
N TRP A 663 1.73 -7.75 -13.08
CA TRP A 663 2.12 -6.33 -13.29
C TRP A 663 3.61 -6.11 -13.55
N GLN A 664 4.50 -6.90 -12.94
CA GLN A 664 5.94 -6.81 -13.26
C GLN A 664 6.23 -7.20 -14.72
N LEU A 665 5.40 -8.07 -15.33
CA LEU A 665 5.49 -8.42 -16.76
C LEU A 665 4.96 -7.28 -17.64
N ILE A 666 3.92 -6.56 -17.20
CA ILE A 666 3.44 -5.33 -17.88
C ILE A 666 4.57 -4.31 -17.98
N GLU A 667 5.40 -4.17 -16.94
CA GLU A 667 6.56 -3.27 -16.96
C GLU A 667 7.74 -3.83 -17.78
N GLU A 668 8.13 -5.10 -17.60
CA GLU A 668 9.31 -5.67 -18.30
C GLU A 668 9.10 -5.73 -19.82
N GLU A 669 7.93 -6.16 -20.28
CA GLU A 669 7.59 -6.32 -21.70
C GLU A 669 6.81 -5.10 -22.27
N ASN A 670 6.57 -4.06 -21.46
CA ASN A 670 5.84 -2.85 -21.82
C ASN A 670 4.45 -3.09 -22.44
N PHE A 671 3.57 -3.80 -21.71
CA PHE A 671 2.19 -4.10 -22.16
C PHE A 671 1.20 -2.91 -22.01
N TYR A 672 1.62 -1.81 -21.38
CA TYR A 672 0.86 -0.57 -21.23
C TYR A 672 0.10 -0.05 -22.49
N PRO A 673 0.61 -0.16 -23.72
CA PRO A 673 -0.11 0.30 -24.92
C PRO A 673 -1.46 -0.37 -25.18
N MET A 674 -1.66 -1.62 -24.72
CA MET A 674 -2.96 -2.32 -24.84
C MET A 674 -4.05 -1.63 -24.01
N PHE A 675 -3.73 -1.28 -22.76
CA PHE A 675 -4.62 -0.49 -21.89
C PHE A 675 -4.90 0.89 -22.51
N ALA A 676 -3.89 1.53 -23.10
CA ALA A 676 -4.06 2.80 -23.81
C ALA A 676 -4.98 2.67 -25.04
N GLY A 677 -4.98 1.52 -25.72
CA GLY A 677 -5.91 1.22 -26.79
C GLY A 677 -7.36 1.11 -26.30
N LEU A 678 -7.58 0.34 -25.24
CA LEU A 678 -8.90 0.23 -24.60
C LEU A 678 -9.39 1.57 -24.04
N ALA A 679 -8.52 2.37 -23.43
CA ALA A 679 -8.85 3.69 -22.90
C ALA A 679 -9.27 4.66 -24.02
N ARG A 680 -8.61 4.64 -25.18
CA ARG A 680 -9.04 5.40 -26.37
C ARG A 680 -10.38 4.89 -26.91
N PHE A 681 -10.63 3.59 -26.88
CA PHE A 681 -11.92 3.02 -27.26
C PHE A 681 -13.05 3.41 -26.29
N MET A 682 -12.82 3.41 -24.98
CA MET A 682 -13.87 3.73 -23.99
C MET A 682 -14.07 5.23 -23.71
N ASN A 683 -13.16 6.08 -24.20
CA ASN A 683 -13.25 7.53 -24.02
C ASN A 683 -14.57 8.13 -24.57
N GLY A 684 -15.36 8.74 -23.69
CA GLY A 684 -16.64 9.38 -24.01
C GLY A 684 -17.83 8.42 -24.14
N GLU A 685 -17.64 7.12 -23.91
CA GLU A 685 -18.71 6.12 -23.98
C GLU A 685 -19.49 6.04 -22.65
N ASP A 686 -20.78 5.69 -22.74
CA ASP A 686 -21.63 5.43 -21.57
C ASP A 686 -22.57 4.26 -21.88
N ARG A 687 -22.45 3.20 -21.08
CA ARG A 687 -23.23 1.95 -21.22
C ARG A 687 -24.48 1.96 -20.33
N ARG A 688 -24.54 2.82 -19.31
CA ARG A 688 -25.64 2.88 -18.33
C ARG A 688 -26.94 3.37 -18.94
N GLY A 689 -28.08 2.92 -18.41
CA GLY A 689 -29.41 3.46 -18.73
C GLY A 689 -29.87 3.20 -20.17
N THR A 690 -29.19 2.31 -20.90
CA THR A 690 -29.52 1.95 -22.28
C THR A 690 -30.12 0.54 -22.42
N ASN A 691 -30.32 -0.17 -21.29
CA ASN A 691 -30.81 -1.55 -21.23
C ASN A 691 -29.99 -2.53 -22.09
N MET A 692 -28.68 -2.32 -22.19
CA MET A 692 -27.79 -3.17 -22.97
C MET A 692 -27.80 -4.64 -22.49
N VAL A 693 -27.91 -5.55 -23.46
CA VAL A 693 -27.86 -7.01 -23.30
C VAL A 693 -26.67 -7.59 -24.06
N MET A 694 -26.12 -8.69 -23.57
CA MET A 694 -25.05 -9.42 -24.26
C MET A 694 -25.65 -10.23 -25.42
N THR A 695 -25.04 -10.17 -26.59
CA THR A 695 -25.47 -10.89 -27.80
C THR A 695 -24.28 -11.49 -28.55
N VAL A 696 -24.59 -12.44 -29.43
CA VAL A 696 -23.67 -12.97 -30.45
C VAL A 696 -24.27 -12.64 -31.82
N PRO A 697 -23.89 -11.51 -32.44
CA PRO A 697 -24.27 -11.16 -33.81
C PRO A 697 -23.91 -12.23 -34.84
N SER A 698 -24.62 -12.30 -35.97
CA SER A 698 -24.22 -13.19 -37.05
C SER A 698 -23.15 -12.55 -37.94
N LEU A 699 -22.05 -13.28 -38.13
CA LEU A 699 -21.00 -12.98 -39.10
C LEU A 699 -21.17 -13.88 -40.33
N THR A 700 -21.18 -13.30 -41.53
CA THR A 700 -21.14 -14.06 -42.79
C THR A 700 -19.93 -13.68 -43.64
N LEU A 701 -19.39 -14.64 -44.38
CA LEU A 701 -18.31 -14.49 -45.34
C LEU A 701 -18.80 -15.07 -46.67
N ASN A 702 -18.85 -14.24 -47.72
CA ASN A 702 -19.39 -14.64 -49.03
C ASN A 702 -20.79 -15.32 -48.95
N SER A 703 -21.68 -14.76 -48.12
CA SER A 703 -23.04 -15.27 -47.84
C SER A 703 -23.14 -16.63 -47.11
N ALA A 704 -22.02 -17.23 -46.68
CA ALA A 704 -22.00 -18.38 -45.76
C ALA A 704 -21.66 -17.93 -44.33
N PRO A 705 -21.94 -18.71 -43.28
CA PRO A 705 -21.48 -18.41 -41.92
C PRO A 705 -19.94 -18.30 -41.87
N ALA A 706 -19.42 -17.24 -41.25
CA ALA A 706 -17.98 -16.97 -41.17
C ALA A 706 -17.28 -17.86 -40.12
N ALA A 707 -17.26 -19.17 -40.33
CA ALA A 707 -16.96 -20.18 -39.30
C ALA A 707 -15.53 -20.13 -38.68
N GLY A 708 -14.60 -19.36 -39.25
CA GLY A 708 -13.30 -19.08 -38.63
C GLY A 708 -13.34 -17.95 -37.59
N PHE A 709 -14.43 -17.18 -37.52
CA PHE A 709 -14.52 -15.95 -36.74
C PHE A 709 -15.62 -16.03 -35.68
N ALA A 710 -15.33 -15.45 -34.51
CA ALA A 710 -16.29 -15.26 -33.44
C ALA A 710 -16.50 -13.77 -33.15
N VAL A 711 -17.61 -13.46 -32.47
CA VAL A 711 -17.95 -12.11 -32.02
C VAL A 711 -18.53 -12.14 -30.62
N ARG A 712 -18.23 -11.10 -29.83
CA ARG A 712 -18.98 -10.74 -28.63
C ARG A 712 -19.52 -9.32 -28.79
N CYS A 713 -20.72 -9.08 -28.28
CA CYS A 713 -21.34 -7.77 -28.36
C CYS A 713 -22.19 -7.47 -27.11
N LEU A 714 -22.16 -6.22 -26.67
CA LEU A 714 -23.07 -5.65 -25.68
C LEU A 714 -23.88 -4.56 -26.40
N GLN A 715 -25.17 -4.81 -26.64
CA GLN A 715 -26.02 -3.96 -27.48
C GLN A 715 -27.33 -3.55 -26.82
N SER A 716 -27.82 -2.38 -27.22
CA SER A 716 -29.20 -1.94 -27.13
C SER A 716 -29.72 -1.63 -28.54
N ASN A 717 -30.98 -1.23 -28.65
CA ASN A 717 -31.57 -0.81 -29.92
C ASN A 717 -31.01 0.52 -30.48
N GLU A 718 -30.18 1.26 -29.74
CA GLU A 718 -29.56 2.52 -30.18
C GLU A 718 -28.03 2.55 -30.13
N LYS A 719 -27.38 1.54 -29.52
CA LYS A 719 -25.93 1.45 -29.40
C LYS A 719 -25.46 0.00 -29.39
N ALA A 720 -24.25 -0.26 -29.87
CA ALA A 720 -23.56 -1.53 -29.63
C ALA A 720 -22.05 -1.34 -29.44
N TYR A 721 -21.45 -2.16 -28.59
CA TYR A 721 -20.00 -2.30 -28.45
C TYR A 721 -19.65 -3.76 -28.70
N GLY A 722 -18.64 -4.05 -29.53
CA GLY A 722 -18.31 -5.42 -29.86
C GLY A 722 -16.88 -5.63 -30.33
N TRP A 723 -16.48 -6.90 -30.33
CA TRP A 723 -15.16 -7.37 -30.73
C TRP A 723 -15.30 -8.64 -31.55
N ILE A 724 -14.65 -8.67 -32.71
CA ILE A 724 -14.65 -9.75 -33.70
C ILE A 724 -13.22 -10.29 -33.78
N PHE A 725 -13.05 -11.60 -33.69
CA PHE A 725 -11.74 -12.24 -33.57
C PHE A 725 -11.68 -13.58 -34.30
N CYS A 726 -10.50 -13.95 -34.80
CA CYS A 726 -10.20 -15.26 -35.35
C CYS A 726 -10.27 -16.34 -34.24
N SER A 727 -10.75 -17.54 -34.58
CA SER A 727 -10.91 -18.66 -33.63
C SER A 727 -9.59 -19.39 -33.34
N ASP A 728 -8.58 -19.18 -34.17
CA ASP A 728 -7.20 -19.66 -34.10
C ASP A 728 -6.22 -18.57 -33.61
N PHE A 729 -6.71 -17.68 -32.73
CA PHE A 729 -6.07 -16.43 -32.28
C PHE A 729 -4.58 -16.52 -31.89
N ASP A 730 -4.15 -17.60 -31.23
CA ASP A 730 -2.74 -17.81 -30.83
C ASP A 730 -1.82 -18.18 -32.02
N SER A 731 -2.40 -18.59 -33.16
CA SER A 731 -1.70 -19.04 -34.36
C SER A 731 -1.69 -18.02 -35.51
N VAL A 732 -2.26 -16.83 -35.31
CA VAL A 732 -2.31 -15.74 -36.30
C VAL A 732 -1.45 -14.57 -35.79
N ASP A 733 -0.37 -14.27 -36.50
CA ASP A 733 0.50 -13.13 -36.18
C ASP A 733 0.00 -11.85 -36.87
N GLU A 734 0.38 -10.67 -36.37
CA GLU A 734 -0.13 -9.38 -36.88
C GLU A 734 0.32 -9.05 -38.32
N ASP A 735 1.40 -9.67 -38.78
CA ASP A 735 1.92 -9.58 -40.15
C ASP A 735 1.19 -10.51 -41.16
N ASP A 736 0.29 -11.39 -40.71
CA ASP A 736 -0.43 -12.30 -41.60
C ASP A 736 -1.42 -11.57 -42.54
N PRO A 737 -1.76 -12.14 -43.71
CA PRO A 737 -2.65 -11.51 -44.68
C PRO A 737 -4.06 -11.23 -44.11
N PRO A 738 -4.58 -9.99 -44.19
CA PRO A 738 -5.85 -9.64 -43.58
C PRO A 738 -7.04 -10.31 -44.29
N SER A 739 -7.93 -10.91 -43.51
CA SER A 739 -9.20 -11.46 -43.96
C SER A 739 -10.22 -10.34 -44.20
N GLY A 740 -10.99 -10.45 -45.30
CA GLY A 740 -11.99 -9.46 -45.69
C GLY A 740 -13.22 -10.09 -46.36
N GLY A 741 -14.24 -9.27 -46.63
CA GLY A 741 -15.54 -9.75 -47.13
C GLY A 741 -16.43 -10.37 -46.03
N ILE A 742 -16.12 -10.08 -44.76
CA ILE A 742 -16.95 -10.42 -43.60
C ILE A 742 -18.03 -9.36 -43.45
N VAL A 743 -19.27 -9.78 -43.21
CA VAL A 743 -20.43 -8.92 -42.97
C VAL A 743 -20.97 -9.19 -41.57
N LEU A 744 -21.04 -8.13 -40.76
CA LEU A 744 -21.64 -8.12 -39.42
C LEU A 744 -23.13 -7.80 -39.54
N THR A 745 -23.99 -8.59 -38.90
CA THR A 745 -25.43 -8.31 -38.79
C THR A 745 -25.86 -8.19 -37.34
N LEU A 746 -26.27 -6.99 -36.92
CA LEU A 746 -26.94 -6.74 -35.64
C LEU A 746 -28.47 -6.85 -35.83
N GLN A 747 -29.15 -7.42 -34.84
CA GLN A 747 -30.61 -7.52 -34.77
C GLN A 747 -31.16 -6.68 -33.61
N GLN A 748 -32.47 -6.39 -33.64
CA GLN A 748 -33.18 -5.58 -32.64
C GLN A 748 -32.70 -4.11 -32.57
N MET A 749 -32.06 -3.64 -33.64
CA MET A 749 -31.71 -2.23 -33.79
C MET A 749 -32.99 -1.42 -34.07
N SER A 750 -33.04 -0.17 -33.63
CA SER A 750 -34.18 0.70 -33.93
C SER A 750 -34.04 1.34 -35.32
N GLU A 751 -35.15 1.54 -36.02
CA GLU A 751 -35.13 2.12 -37.37
C GLU A 751 -34.41 3.49 -37.41
N GLY A 752 -33.64 3.73 -38.48
CA GLY A 752 -32.88 4.96 -38.69
C GLY A 752 -31.42 4.71 -39.08
N SER A 753 -30.62 5.77 -39.17
CA SER A 753 -29.19 5.69 -39.52
C SER A 753 -28.30 5.60 -38.29
N PHE A 754 -27.20 4.85 -38.39
CA PHE A 754 -26.20 4.67 -37.35
C PHE A 754 -24.82 5.01 -37.86
N ASP A 755 -24.00 5.62 -36.99
CA ASP A 755 -22.55 5.64 -37.13
C ASP A 755 -21.98 4.31 -36.67
N VAL A 756 -21.24 3.63 -37.56
CA VAL A 756 -20.49 2.42 -37.25
C VAL A 756 -19.00 2.70 -37.40
N GLU A 757 -18.24 2.50 -36.32
CA GLU A 757 -16.85 2.90 -36.17
C GLU A 757 -16.03 1.67 -35.80
N PHE A 758 -15.15 1.22 -36.71
CA PHE A 758 -14.29 0.06 -36.53
C PHE A 758 -12.88 0.47 -36.09
N TRP A 759 -12.29 -0.31 -35.20
CA TRP A 759 -11.03 -0.03 -34.51
C TRP A 759 -10.04 -1.17 -34.68
N ASN A 760 -8.82 -0.84 -35.11
CA ASN A 760 -7.67 -1.73 -34.94
C ASN A 760 -7.35 -1.79 -33.44
N THR A 761 -7.29 -3.01 -32.91
CA THR A 761 -7.17 -3.33 -31.48
C THR A 761 -5.74 -3.27 -30.97
N VAL A 762 -4.76 -3.52 -31.84
CA VAL A 762 -3.31 -3.41 -31.56
C VAL A 762 -2.91 -1.93 -31.46
N GLU A 763 -3.22 -1.15 -32.50
CA GLU A 763 -2.98 0.30 -32.50
C GLU A 763 -3.92 1.06 -31.55
N GLY A 764 -5.07 0.47 -31.22
CA GLY A 764 -6.13 1.11 -30.46
C GLY A 764 -6.62 2.40 -31.12
N LYS A 765 -6.94 2.35 -32.41
CA LYS A 765 -7.34 3.52 -33.23
C LYS A 765 -8.49 3.15 -34.18
N PRO A 766 -9.38 4.10 -34.52
CA PRO A 766 -10.38 3.89 -35.55
C PRO A 766 -9.70 3.74 -36.93
N VAL A 767 -10.08 2.72 -37.68
CA VAL A 767 -9.59 2.43 -39.05
C VAL A 767 -10.64 2.63 -40.13
N ALA A 768 -11.93 2.54 -39.78
CA ALA A 768 -13.04 2.90 -40.66
C ALA A 768 -14.20 3.51 -39.88
N SER A 769 -14.95 4.39 -40.52
CA SER A 769 -16.22 4.91 -40.03
C SER A 769 -17.19 5.00 -41.20
N THR A 770 -18.40 4.49 -41.02
CA THR A 770 -19.43 4.38 -42.05
C THR A 770 -20.82 4.66 -41.48
N VAL A 771 -21.77 4.99 -42.36
CA VAL A 771 -23.15 5.34 -41.99
C VAL A 771 -24.08 4.31 -42.58
N VAL A 772 -24.73 3.52 -41.72
CA VAL A 772 -25.54 2.37 -42.13
C VAL A 772 -26.98 2.57 -41.67
N PRO A 773 -27.99 2.38 -42.55
CA PRO A 773 -29.38 2.33 -42.14
C PRO A 773 -29.69 1.00 -41.45
N SER A 774 -30.43 1.04 -40.36
CA SER A 774 -31.20 -0.10 -39.89
C SER A 774 -32.60 -0.09 -40.52
N SER A 775 -33.03 -1.25 -40.99
CA SER A 775 -34.37 -1.49 -41.55
C SER A 775 -34.88 -2.86 -41.11
N GLU A 776 -36.17 -2.98 -40.82
CA GLU A 776 -36.79 -4.22 -40.29
C GLU A 776 -36.11 -4.70 -38.98
N HIS A 777 -35.62 -3.75 -38.17
CA HIS A 777 -34.81 -3.95 -36.97
C HIS A 777 -33.46 -4.67 -37.17
N ILE A 778 -32.97 -4.74 -38.41
CA ILE A 778 -31.69 -5.34 -38.78
C ILE A 778 -30.73 -4.24 -39.23
N LEU A 779 -29.46 -4.33 -38.86
CA LEU A 779 -28.38 -3.46 -39.31
C LEU A 779 -27.22 -4.33 -39.80
N THR A 780 -26.88 -4.18 -41.08
CA THR A 780 -25.92 -5.04 -41.79
C THR A 780 -24.75 -4.20 -42.28
N VAL A 781 -23.51 -4.58 -41.92
CA VAL A 781 -22.30 -3.77 -42.11
C VAL A 781 -21.17 -4.61 -42.69
N ASP A 782 -20.55 -4.13 -43.77
CA ASP A 782 -19.28 -4.68 -44.24
C ASP A 782 -18.16 -4.39 -43.22
N VAL A 783 -17.50 -5.44 -42.73
CA VAL A 783 -16.37 -5.32 -41.79
C VAL A 783 -15.10 -5.04 -42.59
N PRO A 784 -14.32 -3.99 -42.25
CA PRO A 784 -13.02 -3.74 -42.87
C PRO A 784 -12.09 -4.95 -42.74
N ALA A 785 -11.18 -5.15 -43.70
CA ALA A 785 -10.27 -6.29 -43.63
C ALA A 785 -9.31 -6.18 -42.43
N PHE A 786 -9.14 -7.28 -41.70
CA PHE A 786 -8.30 -7.37 -40.49
C PHE A 786 -7.60 -8.73 -40.42
N THR A 787 -6.46 -8.80 -39.72
CA THR A 787 -5.65 -10.01 -39.63
C THR A 787 -6.12 -10.94 -38.50
N ARG A 788 -5.95 -10.53 -37.23
CA ARG A 788 -6.31 -11.35 -36.05
C ARG A 788 -7.66 -10.97 -35.44
N ASP A 789 -7.89 -9.68 -35.22
CA ASP A 789 -9.11 -9.18 -34.57
C ASP A 789 -9.39 -7.70 -34.87
N ILE A 790 -10.65 -7.29 -34.65
CA ILE A 790 -11.13 -5.91 -34.86
C ILE A 790 -12.26 -5.58 -33.86
N ALA A 791 -12.24 -4.39 -33.28
CA ALA A 791 -13.32 -3.91 -32.41
C ALA A 791 -14.27 -2.96 -33.16
N PHE A 792 -15.51 -2.82 -32.69
CA PHE A 792 -16.50 -1.93 -33.30
C PHE A 792 -17.38 -1.22 -32.28
N LYS A 793 -17.85 -0.05 -32.67
CA LYS A 793 -18.91 0.70 -32.00
C LYS A 793 -20.02 1.02 -32.99
N VAL A 794 -21.25 0.93 -32.53
CA VAL A 794 -22.44 1.38 -33.25
C VAL A 794 -23.14 2.42 -32.39
N ARG A 795 -23.51 3.57 -32.96
CA ARG A 795 -24.24 4.64 -32.28
C ARG A 795 -25.31 5.20 -33.22
N LYS A 796 -26.57 5.25 -32.78
CA LYS A 796 -27.67 5.83 -33.56
C LYS A 796 -27.47 7.33 -33.77
N ARG A 797 -27.71 7.81 -34.99
CA ARG A 797 -27.74 9.24 -35.30
C ARG A 797 -28.99 9.90 -34.72
N ARG A 798 -28.85 11.14 -34.27
CA ARG A 798 -29.90 12.01 -33.73
C ARG A 798 -30.32 13.07 -34.74
#